data_AF-A0AA96ZWJ3-F1
#
_entry.id   AF-A0AA96ZWJ3-F1
#
_cell.length_a   1.000
_cell.length_b   1.000
_cell.length_c   1.000
_cell.angle_alpha   90.00
_cell.angle_beta   90.00
_cell.angle_gamma   90.00
#
_symmetry.space_group_name_H-M   'P 1'
#
loop_
_entity.id
_entity.type
_entity.pdbx_description
1 polymer ?
#
loop_
_entity_poly.entity_id
_entity_poly.type
_entity_poly.pdbx_seq_one_letter_code
_entity_poly.pdbx_strand_id
1 'polypeptide(L)'
;MDVIEFHKDLVEEIRVGVNVYSDAPNERFLTDVAEDLIDAEVLPSFESSFYEGETKRGKKIRVDGSSYNELDQTMNLIISKYTDEDEIKTLSKTDLNAIFKKLRSFLEEAINGKLFKEIEESTQAHDLVLNLRRLEPEIRKYKLILLTDMAISDRIYEYNPSAEEKEINEIPIEYSIYDINRLYTIRYNYEPLEINFKEYTEKGIPYLQASDVVSDDYQCFLCVIPGKILADIYDKFGSRLLEGNVRSYLSTLRAVNRGIIQTVSKEPERFFAYNNGIAATATNFQEEDGHIIYLSDLQIVNGGQTTASLSTARFKSKVSLDNIFVPMKLTVVDPRVSEEIIPKISRYSNSQNKITEADFFSNHPYHVTLEKMSRKIYAPAKGGGQYDTRWYYERARGQYTNEQVRMKTTEKKKFLYANPKNQHITKGKLAAVHNSWNQLPYYVSKGGDSNVKEFSKWVSEAWEKCPEDFNDLYFKELIAKVILYNDVEILISNQEWAQTGGYKPKCRTYAIALLSYLLEKEYPEYILNFDLIWTHQEISEILEKQMKNLAKYAFDCLNSEDREVIDINEWAKKEKCWNKMKKINLSLMDEIYDILIPLNEYEKQKREARTRKQKEDETETIMNIRNKPPEYWAKLLEIIQQNNLQEENGITQKDIKLMLKVVKPGRHLDKEEYAHLAQIERKLLNDPEIKRKINETGFSEGKKLEKDQYANFIGSS
;
A
#
# COMPACT_ATOMS: atom_id res chain seq x y z
N MET A 1 31.86 17.74 14.98
CA MET A 1 31.41 17.43 16.35
C MET A 1 32.25 16.27 16.85
N ASP A 2 32.76 16.30 18.07
CA ASP A 2 33.38 15.13 18.70
C ASP A 2 32.38 14.44 19.66
N VAL A 3 32.74 13.27 20.20
CA VAL A 3 31.82 12.48 21.08
C VAL A 3 31.45 13.25 22.36
N ILE A 4 32.33 14.12 22.86
CA ILE A 4 32.10 14.90 24.09
C ILE A 4 31.10 16.02 23.81
N GLU A 5 31.27 16.73 22.70
CA GLU A 5 30.34 17.75 22.23
C GLU A 5 28.97 17.13 21.90
N PHE A 6 28.96 15.96 21.26
CA PHE A 6 27.74 15.20 21.00
C PHE A 6 26.99 14.80 22.28
N HIS A 7 27.69 14.31 23.29
CA HIS A 7 27.06 13.92 24.56
C HIS A 7 26.37 15.11 25.25
N LYS A 8 27.02 16.28 25.25
CA LYS A 8 26.41 17.50 25.80
C LYS A 8 25.17 17.93 25.04
N ASP A 9 25.23 17.90 23.71
CA ASP A 9 24.09 18.25 22.87
C ASP A 9 22.94 17.28 23.05
N LEU A 10 23.22 15.97 23.15
CA LEU A 10 22.23 14.94 23.47
C LEU A 10 21.59 15.18 24.83
N VAL A 11 22.37 15.45 25.88
CA VAL A 11 21.84 15.71 27.22
C VAL A 11 20.95 16.96 27.25
N GLU A 12 21.36 18.05 26.60
CA GLU A 12 20.55 19.27 26.49
C GLU A 12 19.27 19.05 25.66
N GLU A 13 19.35 18.29 24.57
CA GLU A 13 18.18 17.88 23.77
C GLU A 13 17.15 17.12 24.64
N ILE A 14 17.60 16.14 25.42
CA ILE A 14 16.73 15.38 26.33
C ILE A 14 16.14 16.29 27.42
N ARG A 15 16.94 17.18 28.03
CA ARG A 15 16.45 18.14 29.05
C ARG A 15 15.40 19.09 28.49
N VAL A 16 15.57 19.57 27.26
CA VAL A 16 14.56 20.38 26.57
C VAL A 16 13.30 19.56 26.31
N GLY A 17 13.44 18.33 25.81
CA GLY A 17 12.32 17.41 25.57
C GLY A 17 11.51 17.13 26.85
N VAL A 18 12.17 16.83 27.96
CA VAL A 18 11.54 16.63 29.28
C VAL A 18 10.69 17.83 29.68
N ASN A 19 11.19 19.06 29.50
CA ASN A 19 10.45 20.27 29.82
C ASN A 19 9.22 20.50 28.92
N VAL A 20 9.28 20.08 27.65
CA VAL A 20 8.19 20.26 26.68
C VAL A 20 7.10 19.22 26.86
N TYR A 21 7.46 17.96 27.06
CA TYR A 21 6.54 16.82 27.05
C TYR A 21 6.17 16.32 28.45
N SER A 22 6.85 16.80 29.49
CA SER A 22 6.67 16.37 30.89
C SER A 22 6.96 14.88 31.15
N ASP A 23 7.82 14.28 30.31
CA ASP A 23 8.25 12.88 30.42
C ASP A 23 9.33 12.70 31.51
N ALA A 24 9.53 11.47 31.98
CA ALA A 24 10.71 11.16 32.79
C ALA A 24 11.99 11.24 31.93
N PRO A 25 13.14 11.74 32.45
CA PRO A 25 14.37 11.89 31.65
C PRO A 25 14.82 10.61 30.93
N ASN A 26 14.74 9.46 31.62
CA ASN A 26 15.11 8.18 31.03
C ASN A 26 14.11 7.69 29.95
N GLU A 27 12.83 8.05 30.07
CA GLU A 27 11.80 7.72 29.06
C GLU A 27 11.96 8.56 27.80
N ARG A 28 12.28 9.85 27.97
CA ARG A 28 12.60 10.74 26.86
C ARG A 28 13.86 10.29 26.13
N PHE A 29 14.94 10.00 26.85
CA PHE A 29 16.17 9.44 26.28
C PHE A 29 15.90 8.15 25.50
N LEU A 30 15.13 7.22 26.08
CA LEU A 30 14.78 5.97 25.41
C LEU A 30 14.03 6.22 24.10
N THR A 31 13.05 7.12 24.10
CA THR A 31 12.23 7.40 22.92
C THR A 31 13.07 8.03 21.81
N ASP A 32 13.84 9.08 22.11
CA ASP A 32 14.63 9.80 21.11
C ASP A 32 15.74 8.91 20.53
N VAL A 33 16.42 8.13 21.37
CA VAL A 33 17.44 7.19 20.90
C VAL A 33 16.81 6.02 20.14
N ALA A 34 15.62 5.54 20.53
CA ALA A 34 14.92 4.51 19.76
C ALA A 34 14.51 5.02 18.37
N GLU A 35 14.12 6.29 18.24
CA GLU A 35 13.88 6.93 16.94
C GLU A 35 15.16 6.98 16.10
N ASP A 36 16.30 7.36 16.68
CA ASP A 36 17.59 7.30 15.96
C ASP A 36 17.91 5.88 15.45
N LEU A 37 17.63 4.86 16.27
CA LEU A 37 17.84 3.47 15.89
C LEU A 37 16.84 3.00 14.82
N ILE A 38 15.66 3.58 14.75
CA ILE A 38 14.70 3.32 13.66
C ILE A 38 15.16 4.00 12.38
N ASP A 39 15.60 5.26 12.47
CA ASP A 39 16.12 6.04 11.34
C ASP A 39 17.39 5.40 10.77
N ALA A 40 18.22 4.80 11.62
CA ALA A 40 19.38 4.01 11.24
C ALA A 40 19.04 2.54 10.89
N GLU A 41 17.76 2.19 10.79
CA GLU A 41 17.21 0.86 10.45
C GLU A 41 17.74 -0.32 11.32
N VAL A 42 18.27 0.01 12.50
CA VAL A 42 18.67 -0.95 13.54
C VAL A 42 17.44 -1.60 14.17
N LEU A 43 16.37 -0.83 14.36
CA LEU A 43 15.08 -1.28 14.86
C LEU A 43 13.99 -1.07 13.79
N PRO A 44 13.09 -2.04 13.55
CA PRO A 44 12.00 -1.85 12.58
C PRO A 44 10.87 -0.93 13.10
N SER A 45 10.75 -0.81 14.42
CA SER A 45 9.78 0.02 15.14
C SER A 45 10.19 0.12 16.61
N PHE A 46 9.48 0.91 17.41
CA PHE A 46 9.63 0.93 18.86
C PHE A 46 8.26 1.00 19.52
N GLU A 47 8.03 0.13 20.50
CA GLU A 47 6.86 0.18 21.38
C GLU A 47 7.35 0.35 22.83
N SER A 48 6.91 1.44 23.47
CA SER A 48 7.11 1.60 24.92
C SER A 48 6.37 0.46 25.64
N SER A 49 7.02 -0.14 26.61
CA SER A 49 6.47 -1.30 27.33
C SER A 49 7.08 -1.38 28.72
N PHE A 50 7.21 -0.22 29.38
CA PHE A 50 7.87 -0.11 30.67
C PHE A 50 7.23 -1.02 31.72
N TYR A 51 8.06 -1.84 32.35
CA TYR A 51 7.71 -2.63 33.51
C TYR A 51 8.92 -2.84 34.39
N GLU A 52 8.78 -2.59 35.70
CA GLU A 52 9.78 -2.93 36.71
C GLU A 52 9.10 -3.67 37.87
N GLY A 53 9.71 -4.77 38.32
CA GLY A 53 9.16 -5.58 39.39
C GLY A 53 10.12 -6.61 39.94
N GLU A 54 9.58 -7.53 40.74
CA GLU A 54 10.33 -8.60 41.37
C GLU A 54 9.56 -9.92 41.24
N THR A 55 10.24 -10.98 40.80
CA THR A 55 9.65 -12.32 40.73
C THR A 55 9.41 -12.88 42.14
N LYS A 56 8.56 -13.91 42.25
CA LYS A 56 8.34 -14.63 43.52
C LYS A 56 9.60 -15.22 44.17
N ARG A 57 10.69 -15.34 43.41
CA ARG A 57 12.00 -15.83 43.87
C ARG A 57 12.97 -14.69 44.23
N GLY A 58 12.50 -13.45 44.29
CA GLY A 58 13.29 -12.27 44.64
C GLY A 58 14.21 -11.75 43.53
N LYS A 59 14.02 -12.20 42.28
CA LYS A 59 14.79 -11.67 41.13
C LYS A 59 14.15 -10.40 40.63
N LYS A 60 14.92 -9.31 40.53
CA LYS A 60 14.51 -8.06 39.89
C LYS A 60 14.35 -8.26 38.38
N ILE A 61 13.25 -7.75 37.83
CA ILE A 61 12.92 -7.79 36.41
C ILE A 61 12.60 -6.40 35.92
N ARG A 62 13.06 -6.06 34.70
CA ARG A 62 12.76 -4.77 34.08
C ARG A 62 12.85 -4.86 32.55
N VAL A 63 11.94 -4.18 31.86
CA VAL A 63 11.99 -3.87 30.43
C VAL A 63 11.48 -2.45 30.25
N ASP A 64 12.01 -1.71 29.28
CA ASP A 64 11.54 -0.35 29.01
C ASP A 64 10.80 -0.25 27.67
N GLY A 65 11.16 -1.09 26.70
CA GLY A 65 10.47 -1.15 25.41
C GLY A 65 10.81 -2.40 24.63
N SER A 66 10.14 -2.54 23.48
CA SER A 66 10.29 -3.71 22.63
C SER A 66 10.13 -3.37 21.15
N SER A 67 10.60 -4.29 20.30
CA SER A 67 10.45 -4.19 18.85
C SER A 67 10.51 -5.58 18.24
N TYR A 68 9.45 -6.01 17.56
CA TYR A 68 9.43 -7.30 16.88
C TYR A 68 9.72 -7.12 15.38
N ASN A 69 10.80 -7.75 14.92
CA ASN A 69 11.11 -7.81 13.51
C ASN A 69 10.46 -9.06 12.90
N GLU A 70 9.34 -8.87 12.20
CA GLU A 70 8.63 -9.97 11.54
C GLU A 70 9.43 -10.65 10.41
N LEU A 71 10.49 -10.00 9.89
CA LEU A 71 11.23 -10.46 8.71
C LEU A 71 12.24 -11.55 9.03
N ASP A 72 13.07 -11.30 10.03
CA ASP A 72 14.04 -12.27 10.56
C ASP A 72 13.50 -13.01 11.79
N GLN A 73 12.30 -12.63 12.26
CA GLN A 73 11.65 -13.15 13.44
C GLN A 73 12.49 -12.91 14.72
N THR A 74 13.21 -11.78 14.76
CA THR A 74 13.97 -11.33 15.92
C THR A 74 13.08 -10.50 16.85
N MET A 75 13.01 -10.89 18.12
CA MET A 75 12.35 -10.11 19.16
C MET A 75 13.38 -9.26 19.91
N ASN A 76 13.33 -7.94 19.73
CA ASN A 76 14.19 -7.00 20.42
C ASN A 76 13.52 -6.55 21.73
N LEU A 77 14.23 -6.71 22.84
CA LEU A 77 13.84 -6.16 24.14
C LEU A 77 14.87 -5.13 24.57
N ILE A 78 14.39 -3.99 25.05
CA ILE A 78 15.21 -2.81 25.27
C ILE A 78 15.16 -2.43 26.74
N ILE A 79 16.32 -2.14 27.30
CA ILE A 79 16.49 -1.53 28.62
C ILE A 79 17.42 -0.33 28.48
N SER A 80 17.09 0.76 29.16
CA SER A 80 17.77 2.04 29.08
C SER A 80 18.38 2.42 30.43
N LYS A 81 19.56 3.04 30.38
CA LYS A 81 20.24 3.64 31.52
C LYS A 81 20.79 5.00 31.11
N TYR A 82 20.00 6.03 31.34
CA TYR A 82 20.38 7.43 31.17
C TYR A 82 20.90 8.04 32.48
N THR A 83 21.97 8.83 32.43
CA THR A 83 22.58 9.43 33.63
C THR A 83 22.19 10.87 33.90
N ASP A 84 21.81 11.65 32.88
CA ASP A 84 21.54 13.10 32.97
C ASP A 84 22.70 13.91 33.58
N GLU A 85 23.92 13.54 33.23
CA GLU A 85 25.15 14.16 33.74
C GLU A 85 25.90 14.81 32.59
N ASP A 86 26.55 15.96 32.83
CA ASP A 86 27.27 16.70 31.78
C ASP A 86 28.60 16.04 31.38
N GLU A 87 29.10 15.11 32.20
CA GLU A 87 30.31 14.34 31.95
C GLU A 87 29.97 12.89 31.58
N ILE A 88 30.61 12.37 30.53
CA ILE A 88 30.47 10.97 30.12
C ILE A 88 30.99 10.05 31.24
N LYS A 89 30.08 9.33 31.90
CA LYS A 89 30.43 8.31 32.89
C LYS A 89 30.78 6.99 32.21
N THR A 90 31.56 6.14 32.89
CA THR A 90 31.88 4.79 32.41
C THR A 90 30.96 3.75 33.03
N LEU A 91 30.37 2.87 32.21
CA LEU A 91 29.57 1.74 32.69
C LEU A 91 30.47 0.55 33.07
N SER A 92 30.39 0.09 34.32
CA SER A 92 31.18 -1.05 34.80
C SER A 92 30.61 -2.39 34.30
N LYS A 93 31.47 -3.42 34.20
CA LYS A 93 31.04 -4.80 33.85
C LYS A 93 30.00 -5.36 34.83
N THR A 94 30.13 -5.03 36.12
CA THR A 94 29.19 -5.46 37.15
C THR A 94 27.80 -4.87 36.92
N ASP A 95 27.74 -3.58 36.58
CA ASP A 95 26.47 -2.90 36.29
C ASP A 95 25.85 -3.41 34.99
N LEU A 96 26.66 -3.59 33.94
CA LEU A 96 26.23 -4.14 32.66
C LEU A 96 25.57 -5.53 32.84
N ASN A 97 26.24 -6.43 33.57
CA ASN A 97 25.71 -7.75 33.89
C ASN A 97 24.41 -7.64 34.71
N ALA A 98 24.34 -6.73 35.68
CA ALA A 98 23.13 -6.54 36.49
C ALA A 98 21.94 -6.05 35.65
N ILE A 99 22.17 -5.16 34.68
CA ILE A 99 21.16 -4.62 33.77
C ILE A 99 20.63 -5.73 32.85
N PHE A 100 21.51 -6.43 32.13
CA PHE A 100 21.07 -7.53 31.25
C PHE A 100 20.42 -8.67 32.02
N LYS A 101 20.86 -8.94 33.26
CA LYS A 101 20.22 -9.94 34.12
C LYS A 101 18.77 -9.58 34.45
N LYS A 102 18.44 -8.30 34.67
CA LYS A 102 17.05 -7.85 34.86
C LYS A 102 16.20 -8.09 33.62
N LEU A 103 16.72 -7.71 32.44
CA LEU A 103 16.00 -7.84 31.16
C LEU A 103 15.81 -9.30 30.75
N ARG A 104 16.84 -10.13 30.92
CA ARG A 104 16.75 -11.58 30.70
C ARG A 104 15.78 -12.24 31.67
N SER A 105 15.82 -11.88 32.95
CA SER A 105 14.88 -12.43 33.95
C SER A 105 13.43 -12.02 33.64
N PHE A 106 13.21 -10.83 33.09
CA PHE A 106 11.90 -10.41 32.58
C PHE A 106 11.44 -11.33 31.44
N LEU A 107 12.28 -11.55 30.42
CA LEU A 107 12.00 -12.44 29.30
C LEU A 107 11.66 -13.87 29.76
N GLU A 108 12.44 -14.44 30.68
CA GLU A 108 12.18 -15.76 31.27
C GLU A 108 10.80 -15.83 31.95
N GLU A 109 10.47 -14.84 32.78
CA GLU A 109 9.20 -14.83 33.52
C GLU A 109 7.99 -14.49 32.62
N ALA A 110 8.20 -13.71 31.55
CA ALA A 110 7.17 -13.42 30.54
C ALA A 110 6.78 -14.69 29.77
N ILE A 111 7.75 -15.51 29.36
CA ILE A 111 7.50 -16.72 28.56
C ILE A 111 7.05 -17.88 29.45
N ASN A 112 7.91 -18.24 30.41
CA ASN A 112 7.79 -19.47 31.20
C ASN A 112 7.03 -19.27 32.52
N GLY A 113 6.88 -18.02 32.96
CA GLY A 113 6.37 -17.66 34.27
C GLY A 113 4.87 -17.34 34.31
N LYS A 114 4.48 -16.62 35.36
CA LYS A 114 3.09 -16.18 35.60
C LYS A 114 2.90 -14.67 35.41
N LEU A 115 3.88 -13.97 34.86
CA LEU A 115 3.85 -12.52 34.71
C LEU A 115 2.58 -12.02 34.01
N PHE A 116 2.12 -12.73 32.99
CA PHE A 116 0.89 -12.43 32.24
C PHE A 116 -0.40 -12.38 33.09
N LYS A 117 -0.38 -12.91 34.32
CA LYS A 117 -1.50 -12.84 35.28
C LYS A 117 -1.28 -11.80 36.38
N GLU A 118 -0.04 -11.35 36.54
CA GLU A 118 0.39 -10.49 37.65
C GLU A 118 0.54 -9.03 37.21
N ILE A 119 0.74 -8.81 35.90
CA ILE A 119 0.81 -7.49 35.28
C ILE A 119 -0.59 -6.95 34.96
N GLU A 120 -0.78 -5.64 35.10
CA GLU A 120 -2.08 -4.98 34.91
C GLU A 120 -2.51 -4.99 33.43
N GLU A 121 -3.71 -5.50 33.14
CA GLU A 121 -4.22 -5.72 31.77
C GLU A 121 -4.35 -4.43 30.93
N SER A 122 -4.37 -3.26 31.57
CA SER A 122 -4.45 -1.94 30.93
C SER A 122 -3.10 -1.43 30.40
N THR A 123 -1.99 -2.09 30.73
CA THR A 123 -0.62 -1.62 30.44
C THR A 123 -0.04 -2.19 29.15
N GLN A 124 0.80 -1.41 28.46
CA GLN A 124 1.50 -1.87 27.25
C GLN A 124 2.45 -3.05 27.53
N ALA A 125 2.99 -3.13 28.75
CA ALA A 125 3.81 -4.25 29.15
C ALA A 125 3.02 -5.57 29.26
N HIS A 126 1.72 -5.53 29.58
CA HIS A 126 0.86 -6.73 29.51
C HIS A 126 0.74 -7.23 28.06
N ASP A 127 0.55 -6.32 27.11
CA ASP A 127 0.49 -6.67 25.68
C ASP A 127 1.82 -7.28 25.20
N LEU A 128 2.96 -6.73 25.62
CA LEU A 128 4.28 -7.31 25.33
C LEU A 128 4.40 -8.73 25.86
N VAL A 129 3.99 -8.99 27.11
CA VAL A 129 4.05 -10.33 27.71
C VAL A 129 3.17 -11.32 26.94
N LEU A 130 1.95 -10.93 26.56
CA LEU A 130 1.08 -11.77 25.74
C LEU A 130 1.67 -12.02 24.35
N ASN A 131 2.27 -11.00 23.73
CA ASN A 131 2.91 -11.11 22.43
C ASN A 131 4.12 -12.05 22.47
N LEU A 132 4.99 -11.94 23.47
CA LEU A 132 6.14 -12.84 23.65
C LEU A 132 5.70 -14.31 23.68
N ARG A 133 4.63 -14.63 24.43
CA ARG A 133 4.12 -16.00 24.54
C ARG A 133 3.43 -16.48 23.28
N ARG A 134 2.69 -15.60 22.62
CA ARG A 134 2.00 -15.91 21.36
C ARG A 134 2.99 -16.15 20.21
N LEU A 135 4.05 -15.34 20.16
CA LEU A 135 5.03 -15.34 19.07
C LEU A 135 6.22 -16.26 19.34
N GLU A 136 6.41 -16.77 20.56
CA GLU A 136 7.52 -17.68 20.91
C GLU A 136 7.78 -18.78 19.85
N PRO A 137 6.77 -19.51 19.31
CA PRO A 137 7.02 -20.55 18.31
C PRO A 137 7.56 -20.02 16.97
N GLU A 138 7.43 -18.72 16.73
CA GLU A 138 7.87 -18.05 15.52
C GLU A 138 9.21 -17.33 15.69
N ILE A 139 9.60 -16.97 16.92
CA ILE A 139 10.80 -16.20 17.22
C ILE A 139 12.05 -17.06 16.97
N ARG A 140 12.96 -16.55 16.13
CA ARG A 140 14.24 -17.22 15.83
C ARG A 140 15.38 -16.79 16.73
N LYS A 141 15.28 -15.58 17.29
CA LYS A 141 16.33 -14.98 18.10
C LYS A 141 15.74 -13.90 19.00
N TYR A 142 16.19 -13.84 20.24
CA TYR A 142 15.97 -12.68 21.09
C TYR A 142 17.18 -11.76 21.00
N LYS A 143 16.95 -10.45 20.89
CA LYS A 143 18.02 -9.45 20.95
C LYS A 143 17.80 -8.56 22.16
N LEU A 144 18.66 -8.65 23.15
CA LEU A 144 18.61 -7.83 24.37
C LEU A 144 19.49 -6.61 24.18
N ILE A 145 18.88 -5.43 24.20
CA ILE A 145 19.51 -4.16 23.85
C ILE A 145 19.61 -3.27 25.08
N LEU A 146 20.82 -2.77 25.35
CA LEU A 146 21.07 -1.71 26.32
C LEU A 146 21.31 -0.39 25.59
N LEU A 147 20.55 0.65 25.94
CA LEU A 147 20.80 2.04 25.53
C LEU A 147 21.35 2.86 26.69
N THR A 148 22.44 3.59 26.49
CA THR A 148 23.03 4.42 27.55
C THR A 148 23.84 5.59 27.00
N ASP A 149 23.83 6.71 27.73
CA ASP A 149 24.69 7.89 27.51
C ASP A 149 26.09 7.72 28.12
N MET A 150 26.35 6.58 28.77
CA MET A 150 27.65 6.24 29.34
C MET A 150 28.58 5.66 28.26
N ALA A 151 29.89 5.76 28.47
CA ALA A 151 30.88 5.00 27.69
C ALA A 151 31.11 3.60 28.29
N ILE A 152 31.40 2.61 27.45
CA ILE A 152 31.88 1.31 27.91
C ILE A 152 33.41 1.35 28.06
N SER A 153 33.94 0.71 29.09
CA SER A 153 35.40 0.57 29.22
C SER A 153 35.98 -0.29 28.08
N ASP A 154 37.08 0.15 27.47
CA ASP A 154 37.84 -0.54 26.40
C ASP A 154 38.18 -2.02 26.67
N ARG A 155 38.11 -2.47 27.93
CA ARG A 155 38.32 -3.87 28.33
C ARG A 155 37.10 -4.78 28.07
N ILE A 156 35.98 -4.23 27.59
CA ILE A 156 34.73 -4.95 27.30
C ILE A 156 34.44 -4.78 25.80
N TYR A 157 35.23 -5.44 24.95
CA TYR A 157 35.00 -5.42 23.50
C TYR A 157 33.73 -6.21 23.11
N GLU A 158 33.33 -7.21 23.90
CA GLU A 158 32.12 -8.00 23.70
C GLU A 158 31.50 -8.40 25.04
N TYR A 159 30.17 -8.31 25.17
CA TYR A 159 29.46 -8.95 26.27
C TYR A 159 29.51 -10.46 26.09
N ASN A 160 30.16 -11.17 27.02
CA ASN A 160 30.31 -12.62 26.94
C ASN A 160 29.36 -13.29 27.95
N PRO A 161 28.13 -13.66 27.54
CA PRO A 161 27.19 -14.37 28.39
C PRO A 161 27.73 -15.76 28.77
N SER A 162 27.38 -16.22 29.96
CA SER A 162 27.56 -17.62 30.33
C SER A 162 26.79 -18.57 29.39
N ALA A 163 27.14 -19.86 29.36
CA ALA A 163 26.50 -20.82 28.44
C ALA A 163 24.96 -20.84 28.57
N GLU A 164 24.45 -20.72 29.79
CA GLU A 164 23.00 -20.67 30.11
C GLU A 164 22.33 -19.36 29.68
N GLU A 165 23.10 -18.31 29.40
CA GLU A 165 22.61 -16.99 29.01
C GLU A 165 22.58 -16.80 27.48
N LYS A 166 23.00 -17.81 26.71
CA LYS A 166 23.06 -17.76 25.24
C LYS A 166 21.75 -18.14 24.56
N GLU A 167 20.81 -18.75 25.28
CA GLU A 167 19.51 -19.17 24.75
C GLU A 167 18.45 -19.28 25.85
N ILE A 168 17.17 -19.20 25.45
CA ILE A 168 16.01 -19.58 26.26
C ILE A 168 15.12 -20.45 25.38
N ASN A 169 14.70 -21.62 25.88
CA ASN A 169 13.85 -22.57 25.15
C ASN A 169 14.39 -22.90 23.74
N GLU A 170 15.71 -23.13 23.61
CA GLU A 170 16.42 -23.40 22.34
C GLU A 170 16.45 -22.22 21.34
N ILE A 171 15.97 -21.04 21.73
CA ILE A 171 16.03 -19.82 20.92
C ILE A 171 17.27 -19.00 21.35
N PRO A 172 18.21 -18.69 20.43
CA PRO A 172 19.42 -17.96 20.74
C PRO A 172 19.14 -16.51 21.20
N ILE A 173 20.00 -16.00 22.07
CA ILE A 173 19.98 -14.63 22.59
C ILE A 173 21.24 -13.89 22.13
N GLU A 174 21.04 -12.76 21.44
CA GLU A 174 22.07 -11.79 21.11
C GLU A 174 22.01 -10.61 22.09
N TYR A 175 23.17 -10.11 22.51
CA TYR A 175 23.28 -8.93 23.35
C TYR A 175 23.86 -7.79 22.54
N SER A 176 23.28 -6.60 22.66
CA SER A 176 23.75 -5.40 21.97
C SER A 176 23.78 -4.22 22.92
N ILE A 177 24.84 -3.44 22.83
CA ILE A 177 25.01 -2.23 23.66
C ILE A 177 25.16 -1.05 22.72
N TYR A 178 24.38 0.00 22.95
CA TYR A 178 24.47 1.30 22.32
C TYR A 178 24.89 2.28 23.40
N ASP A 179 26.20 2.44 23.50
CA ASP A 179 26.86 3.41 24.37
C ASP A 179 27.02 4.75 23.63
N ILE A 180 27.53 5.76 24.32
CA ILE A 180 27.65 7.10 23.73
C ILE A 180 28.48 7.14 22.44
N ASN A 181 29.52 6.30 22.33
CA ASN A 181 30.34 6.24 21.13
C ASN A 181 29.56 5.65 19.96
N ARG A 182 28.81 4.56 20.21
CA ARG A 182 27.99 3.94 19.17
C ARG A 182 26.82 4.83 18.75
N LEU A 183 26.20 5.56 19.67
CA LEU A 183 25.16 6.55 19.37
C LEU A 183 25.72 7.71 18.52
N TYR A 184 26.93 8.18 18.85
CA TYR A 184 27.63 9.17 18.03
C TYR A 184 27.86 8.65 16.61
N THR A 185 28.34 7.40 16.46
CA THR A 185 28.53 6.79 15.14
C THR A 185 27.22 6.70 14.37
N ILE A 186 26.12 6.31 15.01
CA ILE A 186 24.82 6.20 14.35
C ILE A 186 24.31 7.55 13.82
N ARG A 187 24.48 8.63 14.59
CA ARG A 187 24.07 9.97 14.18
C ARG A 187 25.05 10.65 13.20
N TYR A 188 26.34 10.27 13.17
CA TYR A 188 27.37 11.05 12.46
C TYR A 188 28.37 10.27 11.59
N ASN A 189 28.48 8.94 11.69
CA ASN A 189 29.43 8.11 10.93
C ASN A 189 28.77 6.84 10.36
N TYR A 190 28.54 6.83 9.05
CA TYR A 190 28.06 5.67 8.31
C TYR A 190 29.12 4.54 8.25
N GLU A 191 28.80 3.32 8.69
CA GLU A 191 29.65 2.13 8.53
C GLU A 191 29.24 1.31 7.29
N PRO A 192 30.07 1.24 6.23
CA PRO A 192 29.73 0.52 5.00
C PRO A 192 29.65 -1.00 5.20
N LEU A 193 28.73 -1.65 4.48
CA LEU A 193 28.55 -3.12 4.51
C LEU A 193 29.56 -3.80 3.59
N GLU A 194 30.47 -4.62 4.13
CA GLU A 194 31.54 -5.26 3.35
C GLU A 194 31.27 -6.76 3.09
N ILE A 195 31.31 -7.19 1.83
CA ILE A 195 31.08 -8.58 1.42
C ILE A 195 32.28 -9.11 0.66
N ASN A 196 32.93 -10.13 1.22
CA ASN A 196 33.96 -10.91 0.56
C ASN A 196 33.38 -12.23 0.04
N PHE A 197 33.21 -12.35 -1.28
CA PHE A 197 32.63 -13.56 -1.89
C PHE A 197 33.53 -14.79 -1.79
N LYS A 198 34.84 -14.63 -1.54
CA LYS A 198 35.75 -15.76 -1.30
C LYS A 198 35.42 -16.55 -0.03
N GLU A 199 34.67 -15.95 0.90
CA GLU A 199 34.13 -16.66 2.08
C GLU A 199 32.99 -17.63 1.71
N TYR A 200 32.35 -17.45 0.55
CA TYR A 200 31.15 -18.17 0.13
C TYR A 200 31.38 -19.07 -1.10
N THR A 201 32.40 -18.80 -1.91
CA THR A 201 32.72 -19.52 -3.15
C THR A 201 34.21 -19.39 -3.48
N GLU A 202 34.80 -20.39 -4.13
CA GLU A 202 36.25 -20.40 -4.44
C GLU A 202 36.69 -19.28 -5.39
N LYS A 203 35.86 -18.89 -6.35
CA LYS A 203 36.22 -17.94 -7.43
C LYS A 203 35.52 -16.59 -7.34
N GLY A 204 34.49 -16.45 -6.50
CA GLY A 204 33.60 -15.28 -6.52
C GLY A 204 32.37 -15.48 -7.42
N ILE A 205 31.69 -14.38 -7.76
CA ILE A 205 30.46 -14.39 -8.56
C ILE A 205 30.77 -14.00 -10.01
N PRO A 206 30.49 -14.86 -11.01
CA PRO A 206 30.73 -14.51 -12.41
C PRO A 206 29.80 -13.36 -12.84
N TYR A 207 30.31 -12.48 -13.69
CA TYR A 207 29.56 -11.32 -14.17
C TYR A 207 29.73 -11.10 -15.68
N LEU A 208 28.79 -10.37 -16.26
CA LEU A 208 28.87 -9.80 -17.61
C LEU A 208 28.70 -8.28 -17.50
N GLN A 209 29.63 -7.51 -18.06
CA GLN A 209 29.49 -6.06 -18.12
C GLN A 209 28.34 -5.70 -19.09
N ALA A 210 27.37 -4.93 -18.60
CA ALA A 210 26.09 -4.71 -19.31
C ALA A 210 26.10 -3.51 -20.27
N SER A 211 27.07 -2.59 -20.14
CA SER A 211 27.21 -1.44 -21.02
C SER A 211 28.67 -1.02 -21.20
N ASP A 212 29.04 -0.73 -22.45
CA ASP A 212 30.33 -0.12 -22.81
C ASP A 212 30.37 1.40 -22.53
N VAL A 213 29.20 2.00 -22.25
CA VAL A 213 29.08 3.38 -21.78
C VAL A 213 29.40 3.41 -20.30
N VAL A 214 30.68 3.60 -19.97
CA VAL A 214 31.09 4.03 -18.64
C VAL A 214 30.73 5.51 -18.55
N SER A 215 29.66 5.85 -17.82
CA SER A 215 29.60 7.19 -17.26
C SER A 215 30.55 7.24 -16.07
N ASP A 216 31.21 8.37 -15.83
CA ASP A 216 32.07 8.56 -14.65
C ASP A 216 31.33 8.32 -13.30
N ASP A 217 30.00 8.27 -13.34
CA ASP A 217 29.13 8.17 -12.17
C ASP A 217 28.80 6.72 -11.74
N TYR A 218 28.81 5.73 -12.66
CA TYR A 218 28.46 4.34 -12.33
C TYR A 218 28.86 3.31 -13.41
N GLN A 219 28.96 2.04 -12.99
CA GLN A 219 29.13 0.85 -13.83
C GLN A 219 27.99 -0.15 -13.61
N CYS A 220 27.62 -0.92 -14.63
CA CYS A 220 26.51 -1.89 -14.55
C CYS A 220 26.94 -3.29 -15.00
N PHE A 221 26.57 -4.28 -14.17
CA PHE A 221 26.90 -5.68 -14.36
C PHE A 221 25.63 -6.55 -14.28
N LEU A 222 25.61 -7.62 -15.06
CA LEU A 222 24.64 -8.70 -14.96
C LEU A 222 25.34 -9.93 -14.39
N CYS A 223 24.84 -10.45 -13.28
CA CYS A 223 25.43 -11.57 -12.57
C CYS A 223 24.39 -12.67 -12.36
N VAL A 224 24.86 -13.88 -12.06
CA VAL A 224 24.01 -14.97 -11.58
C VAL A 224 24.51 -15.36 -10.20
N ILE A 225 23.74 -15.03 -9.16
CA ILE A 225 24.10 -15.36 -7.78
C ILE A 225 23.44 -16.68 -7.37
N PRO A 226 24.20 -17.66 -6.82
CA PRO A 226 23.60 -18.84 -6.23
C PRO A 226 22.64 -18.47 -5.09
N GLY A 227 21.46 -19.08 -5.07
CA GLY A 227 20.41 -18.79 -4.08
C GLY A 227 20.86 -19.06 -2.65
N LYS A 228 21.74 -20.05 -2.46
CA LYS A 228 22.40 -20.35 -1.18
C LYS A 228 23.23 -19.16 -0.67
N ILE A 229 24.14 -18.64 -1.51
CA ILE A 229 25.01 -17.51 -1.18
C ILE A 229 24.17 -16.25 -0.88
N LEU A 230 23.17 -15.96 -1.72
CA LEU A 230 22.27 -14.83 -1.50
C LEU A 230 21.55 -14.93 -0.14
N ALA A 231 21.10 -16.14 0.22
CA ALA A 231 20.47 -16.37 1.50
C ALA A 231 21.48 -16.31 2.66
N ASP A 232 22.72 -16.79 2.51
CA ASP A 232 23.76 -16.70 3.54
C ASP A 232 24.15 -15.24 3.85
N ILE A 233 24.27 -14.41 2.81
CA ILE A 233 24.51 -12.96 2.96
C ILE A 233 23.34 -12.31 3.70
N TYR A 234 22.10 -12.63 3.33
CA TYR A 234 20.92 -12.09 4.00
C TYR A 234 20.82 -12.50 5.47
N ASP A 235 21.17 -13.74 5.82
CA ASP A 235 21.14 -14.18 7.22
C ASP A 235 22.18 -13.47 8.08
N LYS A 236 23.33 -13.11 7.50
CA LYS A 236 24.42 -12.41 8.19
C LYS A 236 24.11 -10.93 8.40
N PHE A 237 23.58 -10.26 7.38
CA PHE A 237 23.41 -8.80 7.40
C PHE A 237 21.96 -8.32 7.61
N GLY A 238 20.97 -9.20 7.44
CA GLY A 238 19.56 -8.92 7.73
C GLY A 238 18.97 -7.78 6.90
N SER A 239 18.20 -6.91 7.57
CA SER A 239 17.55 -5.73 6.96
C SER A 239 18.56 -4.74 6.38
N ARG A 240 19.80 -4.71 6.86
CA ARG A 240 20.84 -3.79 6.38
C ARG A 240 21.16 -3.95 4.89
N LEU A 241 20.95 -5.15 4.35
CA LEU A 241 21.10 -5.46 2.93
C LEU A 241 19.97 -4.86 2.06
N LEU A 242 18.92 -4.31 2.69
CA LEU A 242 17.70 -3.82 2.05
C LEU A 242 17.45 -2.32 2.27
N GLU A 243 18.35 -1.60 2.98
CA GLU A 243 18.23 -0.17 3.34
C GLU A 243 18.04 0.71 2.08
N GLY A 244 18.72 0.37 1.00
CA GLY A 244 18.59 1.07 -0.29
C GLY A 244 17.22 0.94 -0.96
N ASN A 245 16.26 0.19 -0.41
CA ASN A 245 14.94 -0.06 -0.99
C ASN A 245 13.89 0.96 -0.51
N VAL A 246 13.48 1.91 -1.37
CA VAL A 246 12.42 2.91 -1.03
C VAL A 246 11.04 2.30 -0.76
N ARG A 247 10.87 1.01 -1.03
CA ARG A 247 9.74 0.24 -0.53
C ARG A 247 10.17 -0.43 0.76
N SER A 248 10.29 0.36 1.84
CA SER A 248 10.30 -0.16 3.20
C SER A 248 9.19 -1.21 3.30
N TYR A 249 9.59 -2.40 3.72
CA TYR A 249 8.90 -3.66 3.44
C TYR A 249 7.49 -3.65 4.05
N LEU A 250 6.51 -3.23 3.26
CA LEU A 250 5.10 -3.30 3.61
C LEU A 250 4.65 -4.77 3.64
N SER A 251 4.55 -5.29 4.85
CA SER A 251 3.75 -6.46 5.27
C SER A 251 4.15 -7.82 4.65
N THR A 252 4.85 -8.63 5.43
CA THR A 252 4.91 -10.09 5.23
C THR A 252 3.52 -10.63 5.55
N LEU A 253 2.77 -11.09 4.54
CA LEU A 253 1.73 -12.15 4.58
C LEU A 253 0.84 -12.11 3.32
N ARG A 254 1.41 -12.08 2.10
CA ARG A 254 0.63 -12.24 0.84
C ARG A 254 1.25 -13.25 -0.13
N ALA A 255 0.38 -13.82 -0.96
CA ALA A 255 0.55 -15.00 -1.82
C ALA A 255 1.81 -15.10 -2.72
N VAL A 256 2.55 -14.00 -2.95
CA VAL A 256 3.78 -14.00 -3.76
C VAL A 256 4.88 -14.84 -3.10
N ASN A 257 5.05 -14.72 -1.78
CA ASN A 257 6.06 -15.50 -1.06
C ASN A 257 5.72 -17.00 -1.11
N ARG A 258 4.44 -17.38 -1.15
CA ARG A 258 4.03 -18.78 -1.34
C ARG A 258 4.43 -19.30 -2.72
N GLY A 259 4.28 -18.50 -3.77
CA GLY A 259 4.70 -18.89 -5.13
C GLY A 259 6.21 -19.10 -5.21
N ILE A 260 7.00 -18.16 -4.69
CA ILE A 260 8.47 -18.26 -4.66
C ILE A 260 8.90 -19.50 -3.85
N ILE A 261 8.40 -19.66 -2.63
CA ILE A 261 8.72 -20.81 -1.77
C ILE A 261 8.26 -22.13 -2.42
N GLN A 262 7.11 -22.14 -3.09
CA GLN A 262 6.63 -23.31 -3.81
C GLN A 262 7.54 -23.67 -4.98
N THR A 263 8.03 -22.70 -5.76
CA THR A 263 9.01 -22.95 -6.82
C THR A 263 10.31 -23.48 -6.24
N VAL A 264 10.83 -22.88 -5.16
CA VAL A 264 12.01 -23.38 -4.43
C VAL A 264 11.84 -24.85 -4.03
N SER A 265 10.65 -25.25 -3.58
CA SER A 265 10.39 -26.60 -3.08
C SER A 265 10.07 -27.63 -4.16
N LYS A 266 9.36 -27.24 -5.23
CA LYS A 266 8.78 -28.17 -6.21
C LYS A 266 9.48 -28.16 -7.56
N GLU A 267 9.99 -27.02 -7.98
CA GLU A 267 10.57 -26.80 -9.32
C GLU A 267 11.84 -25.92 -9.22
N PRO A 268 12.84 -26.26 -8.37
CA PRO A 268 14.01 -25.41 -8.12
C PRO A 268 14.82 -25.14 -9.39
N GLU A 269 14.89 -26.09 -10.32
CA GLU A 269 15.56 -25.96 -11.61
C GLU A 269 14.92 -24.90 -12.53
N ARG A 270 13.65 -24.55 -12.29
CA ARG A 270 12.94 -23.51 -13.04
C ARG A 270 12.99 -22.15 -12.36
N PHE A 271 13.60 -22.06 -11.17
CA PHE A 271 13.61 -20.83 -10.38
C PHE A 271 14.21 -19.65 -11.14
N PHE A 272 15.31 -19.88 -11.86
CA PHE A 272 15.95 -18.84 -12.68
C PHE A 272 15.00 -18.26 -13.76
N ALA A 273 14.13 -19.10 -14.34
CA ALA A 273 13.18 -18.67 -15.37
C ALA A 273 11.89 -18.06 -14.79
N TYR A 274 11.47 -18.49 -13.60
CA TYR A 274 10.22 -18.05 -12.96
C TYR A 274 10.39 -16.84 -12.05
N ASN A 275 11.62 -16.54 -11.61
CA ASN A 275 11.93 -15.41 -10.76
C ASN A 275 12.52 -14.25 -11.57
N ASN A 276 12.09 -13.03 -11.25
CA ASN A 276 12.57 -11.81 -11.92
C ASN A 276 13.99 -11.39 -11.51
N GLY A 277 14.58 -12.04 -10.51
CA GLY A 277 15.89 -11.70 -9.99
C GLY A 277 15.90 -10.62 -8.91
N ILE A 278 17.09 -10.07 -8.69
CA ILE A 278 17.34 -8.94 -7.79
C ILE A 278 18.02 -7.80 -8.55
N ALA A 279 17.75 -6.56 -8.14
CA ALA A 279 18.55 -5.41 -8.52
C ALA A 279 19.27 -4.88 -7.28
N ALA A 280 20.56 -4.64 -7.40
CA ALA A 280 21.41 -4.21 -6.30
C ALA A 280 22.34 -3.05 -6.69
N THR A 281 22.72 -2.25 -5.71
CA THR A 281 23.74 -1.20 -5.82
C THR A 281 24.92 -1.51 -4.92
N ALA A 282 26.11 -1.06 -5.27
CA ALA A 282 27.31 -1.11 -4.43
C ALA A 282 28.12 0.17 -4.64
N THR A 283 28.98 0.54 -3.70
CA THR A 283 29.87 1.71 -3.82
C THR A 283 31.27 1.36 -4.28
N ASN A 284 31.67 0.10 -4.11
CA ASN A 284 32.97 -0.40 -4.57
C ASN A 284 32.88 -1.88 -4.98
N PHE A 285 33.73 -2.31 -5.91
CA PHE A 285 33.85 -3.72 -6.30
C PHE A 285 35.31 -4.09 -6.58
N GLN A 286 35.65 -5.37 -6.38
CA GLN A 286 36.91 -5.95 -6.84
C GLN A 286 36.63 -7.24 -7.60
N GLU A 287 37.44 -7.50 -8.62
CA GLU A 287 37.31 -8.66 -9.49
C GLU A 287 38.61 -9.43 -9.66
N GLU A 288 38.48 -10.71 -9.99
CA GLU A 288 39.57 -11.60 -10.38
C GLU A 288 39.03 -12.58 -11.44
N ASP A 289 39.73 -12.71 -12.58
CA ASP A 289 39.39 -13.66 -13.66
C ASP A 289 37.90 -13.64 -14.09
N GLY A 290 37.30 -12.45 -14.23
CA GLY A 290 35.90 -12.30 -14.63
C GLY A 290 34.87 -12.63 -13.55
N HIS A 291 35.30 -12.68 -12.28
CA HIS A 291 34.44 -12.91 -11.12
C HIS A 291 34.56 -11.77 -10.13
N ILE A 292 33.43 -11.33 -9.58
CA ILE A 292 33.37 -10.38 -8.47
C ILE A 292 33.77 -11.13 -7.19
N ILE A 293 34.87 -10.70 -6.57
CA ILE A 293 35.38 -11.28 -5.33
C ILE A 293 35.00 -10.45 -4.10
N TYR A 294 34.65 -9.17 -4.29
CA TYR A 294 34.36 -8.25 -3.20
C TYR A 294 33.37 -7.16 -3.61
N LEU A 295 32.48 -6.78 -2.69
CA LEU A 295 31.62 -5.60 -2.81
C LEU A 295 31.59 -4.82 -1.48
N SER A 296 31.64 -3.49 -1.59
CA SER A 296 31.38 -2.57 -0.48
C SER A 296 30.01 -1.91 -0.65
N ASP A 297 29.30 -1.81 0.47
CA ASP A 297 27.95 -1.30 0.63
C ASP A 297 26.95 -1.89 -0.36
N LEU A 298 26.83 -3.23 -0.37
CA LEU A 298 25.85 -3.91 -1.20
C LEU A 298 24.42 -3.65 -0.67
N GLN A 299 23.57 -3.09 -1.52
CA GLN A 299 22.18 -2.77 -1.20
C GLN A 299 21.23 -3.37 -2.24
N ILE A 300 20.29 -4.22 -1.84
CA ILE A 300 19.27 -4.79 -2.72
C ILE A 300 18.09 -3.83 -2.83
N VAL A 301 18.16 -2.98 -3.85
CA VAL A 301 17.15 -1.97 -4.15
C VAL A 301 15.86 -2.54 -4.75
N ASN A 302 15.87 -3.75 -5.31
CA ASN A 302 14.67 -4.51 -5.72
C ASN A 302 14.92 -6.03 -5.60
N GLY A 303 13.92 -6.79 -5.17
CA GLY A 303 14.02 -8.24 -5.01
C GLY A 303 14.15 -8.72 -3.56
N GLY A 304 13.94 -7.84 -2.56
CA GLY A 304 13.96 -8.23 -1.14
C GLY A 304 13.02 -9.39 -0.78
N GLN A 305 11.87 -9.51 -1.45
CA GLN A 305 10.96 -10.66 -1.29
C GLN A 305 11.58 -11.98 -1.76
N THR A 306 12.33 -11.98 -2.86
CA THR A 306 13.06 -13.16 -3.36
C THR A 306 14.11 -13.57 -2.33
N THR A 307 14.94 -12.62 -1.89
CA THR A 307 16.02 -12.84 -0.92
C THR A 307 15.49 -13.41 0.41
N ALA A 308 14.49 -12.76 1.01
CA ALA A 308 13.89 -13.21 2.26
C ALA A 308 13.15 -14.55 2.13
N SER A 309 12.51 -14.82 0.98
CA SER A 309 11.82 -16.09 0.73
C SER A 309 12.80 -17.27 0.61
N LEU A 310 14.00 -17.05 0.04
CA LEU A 310 15.05 -18.07 -0.01
C LEU A 310 15.56 -18.43 1.39
N SER A 311 15.88 -17.44 2.21
CA SER A 311 16.24 -17.66 3.62
C SER A 311 15.08 -18.37 4.35
N THR A 312 13.84 -17.92 4.18
CA THR A 312 12.67 -18.56 4.81
C THR A 312 12.49 -20.03 4.39
N ALA A 313 12.63 -20.35 3.11
CA ALA A 313 12.51 -21.72 2.61
C ALA A 313 13.59 -22.64 3.20
N ARG A 314 14.82 -22.13 3.39
CA ARG A 314 15.91 -22.86 4.07
C ARG A 314 15.56 -23.17 5.52
N PHE A 315 15.05 -22.20 6.29
CA PHE A 315 14.81 -22.40 7.73
C PHE A 315 13.47 -23.05 8.07
N LYS A 316 12.35 -22.53 7.55
CA LYS A 316 11.01 -23.04 7.88
C LYS A 316 10.68 -24.34 7.15
N SER A 317 11.07 -24.43 5.89
CA SER A 317 10.73 -25.57 5.03
C SER A 317 11.87 -26.59 4.89
N LYS A 318 13.07 -26.29 5.41
CA LYS A 318 14.27 -27.15 5.35
C LYS A 318 14.60 -27.61 3.92
N VAL A 319 14.36 -26.74 2.94
CA VAL A 319 14.58 -27.03 1.51
C VAL A 319 16.01 -26.68 1.12
N SER A 320 16.66 -27.52 0.30
CA SER A 320 17.97 -27.20 -0.27
C SER A 320 17.87 -26.08 -1.31
N LEU A 321 18.83 -25.16 -1.28
CA LEU A 321 18.97 -24.07 -2.25
C LEU A 321 20.05 -24.34 -3.31
N ASP A 322 20.62 -25.56 -3.35
CA ASP A 322 21.82 -25.86 -4.15
C ASP A 322 21.60 -25.75 -5.67
N ASN A 323 20.36 -25.94 -6.14
CA ASN A 323 19.98 -25.84 -7.56
C ASN A 323 19.27 -24.53 -7.92
N ILE A 324 19.41 -23.51 -7.07
CA ILE A 324 18.73 -22.22 -7.26
C ILE A 324 19.74 -21.17 -7.69
N PHE A 325 19.41 -20.49 -8.77
CA PHE A 325 20.20 -19.40 -9.34
C PHE A 325 19.30 -18.18 -9.52
N VAL A 326 19.80 -17.02 -9.12
CA VAL A 326 19.05 -15.77 -9.14
C VAL A 326 19.75 -14.80 -10.09
N PRO A 327 19.07 -14.28 -11.13
CA PRO A 327 19.63 -13.22 -11.95
C PRO A 327 19.77 -11.95 -11.10
N MET A 328 20.93 -11.30 -11.17
CA MET A 328 21.24 -10.07 -10.43
C MET A 328 21.67 -8.98 -11.41
N LYS A 329 21.01 -7.82 -11.34
CA LYS A 329 21.48 -6.59 -11.97
C LYS A 329 22.21 -5.75 -10.91
N LEU A 330 23.52 -5.65 -11.00
CA LEU A 330 24.36 -4.87 -10.10
C LEU A 330 24.72 -3.52 -10.72
N THR A 331 24.59 -2.44 -9.96
CA THR A 331 25.06 -1.11 -10.35
C THR A 331 26.07 -0.62 -9.32
N VAL A 332 27.34 -0.51 -9.72
CA VAL A 332 28.38 0.04 -8.84
C VAL A 332 28.44 1.54 -9.08
N VAL A 333 28.16 2.33 -8.05
CA VAL A 333 28.01 3.79 -8.13
C VAL A 333 29.22 4.45 -7.46
N ASP A 334 29.75 5.51 -8.07
CA ASP A 334 30.85 6.25 -7.48
C ASP A 334 30.41 6.89 -6.13
N PRO A 335 31.20 6.74 -5.05
CA PRO A 335 30.86 7.28 -3.73
C PRO A 335 30.52 8.77 -3.69
N ARG A 336 31.02 9.57 -4.65
CA ARG A 336 30.77 11.03 -4.72
C ARG A 336 29.34 11.38 -5.13
N VAL A 337 28.64 10.46 -5.78
CA VAL A 337 27.28 10.67 -6.33
C VAL A 337 26.28 9.63 -5.83
N SER A 338 26.71 8.73 -4.94
CA SER A 338 25.91 7.62 -4.41
C SER A 338 24.63 8.09 -3.71
N GLU A 339 24.72 9.14 -2.89
CA GLU A 339 23.59 9.74 -2.16
C GLU A 339 22.50 10.30 -3.09
N GLU A 340 22.85 10.71 -4.31
CA GLU A 340 21.90 11.21 -5.30
C GLU A 340 21.32 10.07 -6.15
N ILE A 341 22.17 9.15 -6.58
CA ILE A 341 21.86 8.16 -7.62
C ILE A 341 21.17 6.92 -7.03
N ILE A 342 21.62 6.39 -5.90
CA ILE A 342 21.08 5.16 -5.30
C ILE A 342 19.57 5.29 -5.01
N PRO A 343 19.08 6.39 -4.38
CA PRO A 343 17.64 6.58 -4.17
C PRO A 343 16.84 6.63 -5.49
N LYS A 344 17.40 7.22 -6.54
CA LYS A 344 16.77 7.26 -7.89
C LYS A 344 16.73 5.87 -8.51
N ILE A 345 17.82 5.11 -8.48
CA ILE A 345 17.86 3.72 -8.97
C ILE A 345 16.80 2.89 -8.26
N SER A 346 16.74 2.98 -6.94
CA SER A 346 15.76 2.28 -6.13
C SER A 346 14.33 2.68 -6.49
N ARG A 347 14.05 3.98 -6.59
CA ARG A 347 12.74 4.50 -7.01
C ARG A 347 12.35 3.97 -8.39
N TYR A 348 13.24 4.00 -9.36
CA TYR A 348 12.92 3.59 -10.73
C TYR A 348 12.78 2.06 -10.86
N SER A 349 13.66 1.30 -10.21
CA SER A 349 13.60 -0.16 -10.17
C SER A 349 12.29 -0.66 -9.53
N ASN A 350 11.83 0.01 -8.47
CA ASN A 350 10.56 -0.32 -7.79
C ASN A 350 9.30 0.27 -8.46
N SER A 351 9.45 1.26 -9.35
CA SER A 351 8.32 1.91 -10.04
C SER A 351 7.77 1.13 -11.24
N GLN A 352 8.40 0.01 -11.61
CA GLN A 352 7.82 -0.96 -12.54
C GLN A 352 6.70 -1.73 -11.82
N ASN A 353 5.49 -1.15 -11.84
CA ASN A 353 4.36 -1.63 -11.03
C ASN A 353 4.03 -3.11 -11.29
N LYS A 354 3.94 -3.89 -10.20
CA LYS A 354 3.21 -5.17 -10.17
C LYS A 354 1.76 -4.89 -10.54
N ILE A 355 1.29 -5.49 -11.64
CA ILE A 355 -0.11 -5.38 -12.05
C ILE A 355 -0.96 -6.23 -11.08
N THR A 356 -1.81 -5.60 -10.27
CA THR A 356 -2.83 -6.30 -9.47
C THR A 356 -4.09 -6.55 -10.30
N GLU A 357 -4.97 -7.48 -9.91
CA GLU A 357 -6.32 -7.58 -10.53
C GLU A 357 -7.07 -6.25 -10.43
N ALA A 358 -6.85 -5.48 -9.36
CA ALA A 358 -7.40 -4.14 -9.21
C ALA A 358 -6.79 -3.13 -10.20
N ASP A 359 -5.58 -3.37 -10.74
CA ASP A 359 -4.94 -2.54 -11.77
C ASP A 359 -5.42 -2.90 -13.18
N PHE A 360 -5.74 -4.18 -13.45
CA PHE A 360 -6.53 -4.56 -14.63
C PHE A 360 -7.93 -3.94 -14.58
N PHE A 361 -8.56 -3.96 -13.39
CA PHE A 361 -9.87 -3.34 -13.17
C PHE A 361 -9.83 -1.80 -13.21
N SER A 362 -8.71 -1.14 -12.88
CA SER A 362 -8.56 0.33 -13.02
C SER A 362 -8.89 0.84 -14.40
N ASN A 363 -8.69 0.03 -15.45
CA ASN A 363 -8.96 0.39 -16.83
C ASN A 363 -10.38 0.01 -17.28
N HIS A 364 -11.18 -0.61 -16.40
CA HIS A 364 -12.57 -0.91 -16.71
C HIS A 364 -13.33 0.40 -17.02
N PRO A 365 -14.16 0.45 -18.08
CA PRO A 365 -14.87 1.67 -18.51
C PRO A 365 -15.67 2.36 -17.41
N TYR A 366 -16.22 1.60 -16.46
CA TYR A 366 -16.84 2.12 -15.24
C TYR A 366 -15.94 3.11 -14.47
N HIS A 367 -14.69 2.73 -14.18
CA HIS A 367 -13.79 3.56 -13.39
C HIS A 367 -13.30 4.79 -14.16
N VAL A 368 -13.12 4.66 -15.48
CA VAL A 368 -12.81 5.80 -16.36
C VAL A 368 -13.97 6.80 -16.38
N THR A 369 -15.21 6.29 -16.47
CA THR A 369 -16.42 7.12 -16.46
C THR A 369 -16.58 7.82 -15.11
N LEU A 370 -16.33 7.11 -14.01
CA LEU A 370 -16.36 7.68 -12.66
C LEU A 370 -15.29 8.75 -12.45
N GLU A 371 -14.08 8.53 -12.96
CA GLU A 371 -13.01 9.54 -12.96
C GLU A 371 -13.45 10.79 -13.75
N LYS A 372 -13.95 10.64 -14.98
CA LYS A 372 -14.46 11.77 -15.79
C LYS A 372 -15.51 12.57 -15.02
N MET A 373 -16.51 11.91 -14.43
CA MET A 373 -17.56 12.56 -13.64
C MET A 373 -16.99 13.29 -12.42
N SER A 374 -16.05 12.68 -11.70
CA SER A 374 -15.38 13.28 -10.55
C SER A 374 -14.59 14.56 -10.87
N ARG A 375 -14.17 14.74 -12.13
CA ARG A 375 -13.50 15.95 -12.61
C ARG A 375 -14.48 16.96 -13.22
N LYS A 376 -15.67 16.55 -13.65
CA LYS A 376 -16.69 17.38 -14.31
C LYS A 376 -17.68 17.98 -13.30
N ILE A 377 -18.15 17.19 -12.35
CA ILE A 377 -19.28 17.52 -11.48
C ILE A 377 -18.76 18.22 -10.22
N TYR A 378 -19.23 19.44 -10.01
CA TYR A 378 -18.95 20.22 -8.81
C TYR A 378 -19.96 19.92 -7.71
N ALA A 379 -19.46 19.76 -6.50
CA ALA A 379 -20.24 19.64 -5.28
C ALA A 379 -20.49 21.03 -4.68
N PRO A 380 -21.71 21.30 -4.18
CA PRO A 380 -22.01 22.54 -3.48
C PRO A 380 -21.07 22.78 -2.29
N ALA A 381 -20.78 24.04 -1.99
CA ALA A 381 -19.96 24.38 -0.83
C ALA A 381 -20.66 24.02 0.51
N LYS A 382 -19.92 23.37 1.42
CA LYS A 382 -20.39 23.05 2.78
C LYS A 382 -20.13 24.21 3.74
N GLY A 383 -21.07 24.49 4.65
CA GLY A 383 -20.86 25.36 5.83
C GLY A 383 -20.47 26.81 5.53
N GLY A 384 -20.96 27.41 4.44
CA GLY A 384 -20.64 28.80 4.08
C GLY A 384 -19.34 28.97 3.28
N GLY A 385 -18.78 27.91 2.71
CA GLY A 385 -17.66 27.99 1.78
C GLY A 385 -17.97 28.88 0.56
N GLN A 386 -16.99 29.65 0.10
CA GLN A 386 -17.14 30.60 -1.00
C GLN A 386 -17.14 29.96 -2.40
N TYR A 387 -16.68 28.72 -2.53
CA TYR A 387 -16.44 28.07 -3.83
C TYR A 387 -16.90 26.62 -3.81
N ASP A 388 -17.47 26.18 -4.93
CA ASP A 388 -17.79 24.78 -5.16
C ASP A 388 -16.51 23.93 -5.26
N THR A 389 -16.59 22.71 -4.74
CA THR A 389 -15.48 21.76 -4.71
C THR A 389 -15.77 20.55 -5.58
N ARG A 390 -14.88 19.55 -5.62
CA ARG A 390 -15.07 18.30 -6.36
C ARG A 390 -14.73 17.11 -5.49
N TRP A 391 -15.57 16.08 -5.57
CA TRP A 391 -15.24 14.77 -5.03
C TRP A 391 -14.28 14.07 -5.96
N TYR A 392 -13.01 14.01 -5.56
CA TYR A 392 -11.94 13.43 -6.35
C TYR A 392 -11.95 11.91 -6.26
N TYR A 393 -12.24 11.25 -7.38
CA TYR A 393 -12.06 9.80 -7.49
C TYR A 393 -10.63 9.44 -7.91
N GLU A 394 -9.98 8.58 -7.13
CA GLU A 394 -8.65 8.02 -7.38
C GLU A 394 -8.77 6.64 -8.02
N ARG A 395 -8.59 6.60 -9.35
CA ARG A 395 -8.67 5.37 -10.15
C ARG A 395 -7.42 4.52 -9.99
N ALA A 396 -6.24 5.13 -10.07
CA ALA A 396 -4.95 4.49 -9.87
C ALA A 396 -4.33 4.90 -8.52
N ARG A 397 -3.71 3.94 -7.82
CA ARG A 397 -3.13 4.20 -6.49
C ARG A 397 -2.11 5.33 -6.54
N GLY A 398 -2.26 6.32 -5.67
CA GLY A 398 -1.38 7.48 -5.57
C GLY A 398 -1.62 8.55 -6.64
N GLN A 399 -2.64 8.42 -7.49
CA GLN A 399 -2.94 9.41 -8.53
C GLN A 399 -3.13 10.82 -7.95
N TYR A 400 -3.87 10.95 -6.84
CA TYR A 400 -4.11 12.25 -6.20
C TYR A 400 -2.81 12.94 -5.73
N THR A 401 -1.88 12.17 -5.17
CA THR A 401 -0.58 12.69 -4.73
C THR A 401 0.33 12.99 -5.92
N ASN A 402 0.37 12.09 -6.91
CA ASN A 402 1.24 12.21 -8.09
C ASN A 402 0.90 13.42 -8.97
N GLU A 403 -0.38 13.76 -9.11
CA GLU A 403 -0.79 14.97 -9.85
C GLU A 403 -0.20 16.24 -9.22
N GLN A 404 -0.02 16.26 -7.89
CA GLN A 404 0.54 17.41 -7.17
C GLN A 404 2.07 17.51 -7.26
N VAL A 405 2.79 16.43 -7.56
CA VAL A 405 4.27 16.39 -7.55
C VAL A 405 4.87 17.35 -8.58
N ARG A 406 4.17 17.59 -9.69
CA ARG A 406 4.62 18.47 -10.77
C ARG A 406 4.07 19.90 -10.68
N MET A 407 3.21 20.18 -9.70
CA MET A 407 2.54 21.48 -9.56
C MET A 407 3.40 22.46 -8.78
N LYS A 408 3.41 23.73 -9.21
CA LYS A 408 3.99 24.82 -8.41
C LYS A 408 3.16 25.04 -7.13
N THR A 409 3.75 25.66 -6.12
CA THR A 409 3.08 25.90 -4.82
C THR A 409 1.70 26.56 -4.95
N THR A 410 1.54 27.51 -5.87
CA THR A 410 0.27 28.20 -6.14
C THR A 410 -0.76 27.30 -6.83
N GLU A 411 -0.34 26.47 -7.77
CA GLU A 411 -1.18 25.48 -8.47
C GLU A 411 -1.62 24.38 -7.52
N LYS A 412 -0.71 23.90 -6.66
CA LYS A 412 -1.00 22.91 -5.62
C LYS A 412 -2.04 23.43 -4.64
N LYS A 413 -1.94 24.70 -4.20
CA LYS A 413 -2.98 25.33 -3.36
C LYS A 413 -4.34 25.35 -4.06
N LYS A 414 -4.41 25.79 -5.33
CA LYS A 414 -5.66 25.79 -6.11
C LYS A 414 -6.24 24.38 -6.28
N PHE A 415 -5.39 23.39 -6.52
CA PHE A 415 -5.80 22.00 -6.65
C PHE A 415 -6.41 21.46 -5.34
N LEU A 416 -5.79 21.74 -4.19
CA LEU A 416 -6.30 21.32 -2.88
C LEU A 416 -7.58 22.04 -2.49
N TYR A 417 -7.77 23.30 -2.90
CA TYR A 417 -9.05 24.01 -2.73
C TYR A 417 -10.16 23.38 -3.57
N ALA A 418 -9.89 23.07 -4.84
CA ALA A 418 -10.89 22.46 -5.73
C ALA A 418 -11.14 20.98 -5.40
N ASN A 419 -10.17 20.27 -4.84
CA ASN A 419 -10.24 18.84 -4.53
C ASN A 419 -9.76 18.58 -3.09
N PRO A 420 -10.56 18.92 -2.06
CA PRO A 420 -10.20 18.74 -0.66
C PRO A 420 -9.86 17.28 -0.30
N LYS A 421 -8.93 17.06 0.63
CA LYS A 421 -8.52 15.71 1.08
C LYS A 421 -9.66 14.88 1.68
N ASN A 422 -10.63 15.52 2.33
CA ASN A 422 -11.81 14.86 2.89
C ASN A 422 -12.86 14.50 1.81
N GLN A 423 -12.74 15.04 0.60
CA GLN A 423 -13.56 14.71 -0.57
C GLN A 423 -12.80 13.81 -1.57
N HIS A 424 -11.91 12.96 -1.06
CA HIS A 424 -11.14 11.98 -1.82
C HIS A 424 -11.71 10.56 -1.66
N ILE A 425 -11.83 9.83 -2.77
CA ILE A 425 -12.41 8.48 -2.81
C ILE A 425 -11.47 7.53 -3.53
N THR A 426 -11.10 6.45 -2.85
CA THR A 426 -10.35 5.33 -3.43
C THR A 426 -11.29 4.19 -3.85
N LYS A 427 -10.82 3.29 -4.72
CA LYS A 427 -11.55 2.05 -5.08
C LYS A 427 -11.98 1.22 -3.87
N GLY A 428 -11.11 1.08 -2.88
CA GLY A 428 -11.40 0.32 -1.67
C GLY A 428 -12.54 0.94 -0.86
N LYS A 429 -12.52 2.26 -0.69
CA LYS A 429 -13.60 3.01 -0.03
C LYS A 429 -14.91 2.90 -0.80
N LEU A 430 -14.85 3.07 -2.13
CA LEU A 430 -15.99 2.93 -3.01
C LEU A 430 -16.66 1.55 -2.88
N ALA A 431 -15.87 0.48 -2.93
CA ALA A 431 -16.36 -0.89 -2.74
C ALA A 431 -17.01 -1.07 -1.37
N ALA A 432 -16.43 -0.48 -0.30
CA ALA A 432 -17.00 -0.57 1.05
C ALA A 432 -18.35 0.13 1.13
N VAL A 433 -18.45 1.36 0.63
CA VAL A 433 -19.71 2.12 0.58
C VAL A 433 -20.79 1.35 -0.18
N HIS A 434 -20.46 0.84 -1.36
CA HIS A 434 -21.39 0.08 -2.20
C HIS A 434 -21.87 -1.19 -1.50
N ASN A 435 -20.96 -2.02 -1.01
CA ASN A 435 -21.31 -3.29 -0.38
C ASN A 435 -22.01 -3.11 0.97
N SER A 436 -21.70 -2.05 1.74
CA SER A 436 -22.46 -1.71 2.95
C SER A 436 -23.92 -1.39 2.62
N TRP A 437 -24.16 -0.56 1.61
CA TRP A 437 -25.53 -0.19 1.21
C TRP A 437 -26.29 -1.39 0.64
N ASN A 438 -25.65 -2.23 -0.18
CA ASN A 438 -26.26 -3.42 -0.78
C ASN A 438 -26.37 -4.62 0.19
N GLN A 439 -26.39 -4.38 1.50
CA GLN A 439 -26.60 -5.39 2.53
C GLN A 439 -25.56 -6.54 2.52
N LEU A 440 -24.31 -6.21 2.15
CA LEU A 440 -23.15 -7.12 2.14
C LEU A 440 -22.08 -6.74 3.20
N PRO A 441 -22.43 -6.41 4.45
CA PRO A 441 -21.47 -5.90 5.45
C PRO A 441 -20.40 -6.94 5.84
N TYR A 442 -20.67 -8.22 5.63
CA TYR A 442 -19.72 -9.30 5.90
C TYR A 442 -18.60 -9.37 4.86
N TYR A 443 -18.82 -8.95 3.60
CA TYR A 443 -17.74 -8.81 2.60
C TYR A 443 -16.84 -7.61 2.92
N VAL A 444 -17.43 -6.50 3.35
CA VAL A 444 -16.69 -5.33 3.85
C VAL A 444 -15.81 -5.73 5.03
N SER A 445 -16.36 -6.52 5.95
CA SER A 445 -15.66 -7.00 7.16
C SER A 445 -14.53 -7.99 6.91
N LYS A 446 -14.52 -8.70 5.76
CA LYS A 446 -13.41 -9.58 5.32
C LYS A 446 -12.16 -8.79 4.89
N GLY A 447 -12.28 -7.49 4.64
CA GLY A 447 -11.17 -6.60 4.29
C GLY A 447 -11.07 -6.28 2.80
N GLY A 448 -10.07 -5.47 2.44
CA GLY A 448 -9.95 -4.79 1.16
C GLY A 448 -10.06 -5.68 -0.08
N ASP A 449 -9.26 -6.75 -0.17
CA ASP A 449 -9.20 -7.59 -1.37
C ASP A 449 -10.53 -8.34 -1.62
N SER A 450 -11.14 -8.91 -0.57
CA SER A 450 -12.43 -9.62 -0.70
C SER A 450 -13.58 -8.67 -1.05
N ASN A 451 -13.58 -7.49 -0.42
CA ASN A 451 -14.60 -6.47 -0.63
C ASN A 451 -14.55 -5.90 -2.05
N VAL A 452 -13.34 -5.55 -2.54
CA VAL A 452 -13.15 -5.05 -3.90
C VAL A 452 -13.51 -6.13 -4.93
N LYS A 453 -13.13 -7.39 -4.70
CA LYS A 453 -13.48 -8.49 -5.61
C LYS A 453 -14.99 -8.64 -5.79
N GLU A 454 -15.75 -8.58 -4.70
CA GLU A 454 -17.22 -8.68 -4.78
C GLU A 454 -17.82 -7.48 -5.51
N PHE A 455 -17.32 -6.28 -5.22
CA PHE A 455 -17.72 -5.06 -5.92
C PHE A 455 -17.41 -5.12 -7.44
N SER A 456 -16.25 -5.66 -7.82
CA SER A 456 -15.86 -5.80 -9.23
C SER A 456 -16.79 -6.72 -10.03
N LYS A 457 -17.33 -7.78 -9.40
CA LYS A 457 -18.34 -8.64 -10.04
C LYS A 457 -19.60 -7.83 -10.38
N TRP A 458 -20.13 -7.11 -9.39
CA TRP A 458 -21.30 -6.26 -9.58
C TRP A 458 -21.05 -5.20 -10.66
N VAL A 459 -19.91 -4.51 -10.64
CA VAL A 459 -19.58 -3.50 -11.66
C VAL A 459 -19.59 -4.11 -13.06
N SER A 460 -19.00 -5.29 -13.24
CA SER A 460 -18.92 -5.94 -14.55
C SER A 460 -20.33 -6.29 -15.05
N GLU A 461 -21.14 -6.94 -14.22
CA GLU A 461 -22.52 -7.31 -14.54
C GLU A 461 -23.42 -6.11 -14.80
N ALA A 462 -23.34 -5.07 -13.96
CA ALA A 462 -24.17 -3.87 -14.09
C ALA A 462 -23.75 -3.03 -15.32
N TRP A 463 -22.45 -2.95 -15.61
CA TRP A 463 -21.94 -2.26 -16.80
C TRP A 463 -22.35 -2.97 -18.09
N GLU A 464 -22.22 -4.30 -18.16
CA GLU A 464 -22.68 -5.07 -19.32
C GLU A 464 -24.20 -4.93 -19.55
N LYS A 465 -24.98 -4.84 -18.46
CA LYS A 465 -26.44 -4.71 -18.54
C LYS A 465 -26.89 -3.35 -19.08
N CYS A 466 -26.36 -2.25 -18.55
CA CYS A 466 -26.73 -0.89 -18.99
C CYS A 466 -25.65 0.13 -18.58
N PRO A 467 -24.67 0.42 -19.45
CA PRO A 467 -23.65 1.45 -19.20
C PRO A 467 -24.23 2.85 -18.94
N GLU A 468 -25.40 3.15 -19.51
CA GLU A 468 -26.04 4.46 -19.44
C GLU A 468 -26.65 4.77 -18.06
N ASP A 469 -26.75 3.76 -17.19
CA ASP A 469 -27.09 3.95 -15.78
C ASP A 469 -25.96 4.64 -14.99
N PHE A 470 -24.72 4.60 -15.48
CA PHE A 470 -23.57 5.24 -14.86
C PHE A 470 -23.39 6.68 -15.35
N ASN A 471 -24.34 7.53 -14.93
CA ASN A 471 -24.47 8.93 -15.33
C ASN A 471 -24.35 9.89 -14.13
N ASP A 472 -24.59 11.19 -14.36
CA ASP A 472 -24.47 12.23 -13.33
C ASP A 472 -25.37 11.96 -12.10
N LEU A 473 -26.56 11.37 -12.28
CA LEU A 473 -27.45 11.00 -11.17
C LEU A 473 -26.81 9.89 -10.31
N TYR A 474 -26.32 8.82 -10.96
CA TYR A 474 -25.59 7.75 -10.28
C TYR A 474 -24.37 8.27 -9.52
N PHE A 475 -23.61 9.21 -10.10
CA PHE A 475 -22.47 9.81 -9.43
C PHE A 475 -22.89 10.53 -8.15
N LYS A 476 -23.92 11.39 -8.21
CA LYS A 476 -24.43 12.12 -7.05
C LYS A 476 -24.92 11.19 -5.94
N GLU A 477 -25.68 10.15 -6.29
CA GLU A 477 -26.16 9.14 -5.33
C GLU A 477 -25.01 8.38 -4.67
N LEU A 478 -24.00 8.03 -5.48
CA LEU A 478 -22.82 7.35 -4.98
C LEU A 478 -22.08 8.24 -3.97
N ILE A 479 -21.91 9.53 -4.27
CA ILE A 479 -21.30 10.48 -3.35
C ILE A 479 -22.17 10.69 -2.10
N ALA A 480 -23.49 10.76 -2.23
CA ALA A 480 -24.40 10.82 -1.09
C ALA A 480 -24.21 9.62 -0.15
N LYS A 481 -24.04 8.41 -0.69
CA LYS A 481 -23.69 7.22 0.09
C LYS A 481 -22.30 7.31 0.72
N VAL A 482 -21.33 7.93 0.06
CA VAL A 482 -20.00 8.20 0.62
C VAL A 482 -20.07 9.19 1.79
N ILE A 483 -20.89 10.25 1.67
CA ILE A 483 -21.14 11.22 2.74
C ILE A 483 -21.75 10.52 3.94
N LEU A 484 -22.85 9.77 3.74
CA LEU A 484 -23.47 8.95 4.78
C LEU A 484 -22.44 8.04 5.46
N TYR A 485 -21.59 7.37 4.68
CA TYR A 485 -20.56 6.49 5.21
C TYR A 485 -19.55 7.22 6.12
N ASN A 486 -19.09 8.41 5.71
CA ASN A 486 -18.14 9.20 6.50
C ASN A 486 -18.79 9.81 7.74
N ASP A 487 -20.01 10.33 7.60
CA ASP A 487 -20.72 10.97 8.72
C ASP A 487 -21.06 9.94 9.79
N VAL A 488 -21.43 8.71 9.41
CA VAL A 488 -21.62 7.59 10.36
C VAL A 488 -20.32 7.18 11.05
N GLU A 489 -19.17 7.25 10.36
CA GLU A 489 -17.85 7.00 10.98
C GLU A 489 -17.54 8.02 12.08
N ILE A 490 -17.77 9.31 11.80
CA ILE A 490 -17.57 10.40 12.77
C ILE A 490 -18.56 10.22 13.94
N LEU A 491 -19.82 9.96 13.63
CA LEU A 491 -20.89 9.76 14.59
C LEU A 491 -20.57 8.65 15.60
N ILE A 492 -20.11 7.50 15.12
CA ILE A 492 -19.71 6.36 15.96
C ILE A 492 -18.49 6.73 16.79
N SER A 493 -17.52 7.43 16.20
CA SER A 493 -16.29 7.82 16.89
C SER A 493 -16.54 8.73 18.10
N ASN A 494 -17.62 9.50 18.06
CA ASN A 494 -18.04 10.40 19.14
C ASN A 494 -18.90 9.72 20.22
N GLN A 495 -19.18 8.40 20.13
CA GLN A 495 -19.96 7.68 21.14
C GLN A 495 -19.07 7.11 22.25
N GLU A 496 -19.48 7.27 23.51
CA GLU A 496 -18.77 6.72 24.68
C GLU A 496 -18.61 5.19 24.58
N TRP A 497 -19.68 4.48 24.19
CA TRP A 497 -19.67 3.03 24.04
C TRP A 497 -18.75 2.53 22.92
N ALA A 498 -18.34 3.41 22.00
CA ALA A 498 -17.42 3.07 20.91
C ALA A 498 -15.95 3.30 21.29
N GLN A 499 -15.64 3.91 22.44
CA GLN A 499 -14.25 4.15 22.86
C GLN A 499 -13.55 2.87 23.35
N THR A 500 -14.32 1.85 23.72
CA THR A 500 -13.82 0.51 24.07
C THR A 500 -13.85 -0.42 22.86
N GLY A 501 -12.75 -0.52 22.11
CA GLY A 501 -12.48 -1.61 21.14
C GLY A 501 -12.41 -1.26 19.64
N GLY A 502 -11.59 -2.00 18.89
CA GLY A 502 -11.27 -1.80 17.46
C GLY A 502 -12.38 -2.16 16.45
N TYR A 503 -13.65 -2.14 16.84
CA TYR A 503 -14.78 -2.67 16.04
C TYR A 503 -15.55 -1.60 15.25
N LYS A 504 -15.16 -0.32 15.36
CA LYS A 504 -15.86 0.83 14.73
C LYS A 504 -16.12 0.65 13.23
N PRO A 505 -15.14 0.19 12.39
CA PRO A 505 -15.39 0.01 10.96
C PRO A 505 -16.44 -1.06 10.65
N LYS A 506 -16.52 -2.10 11.51
CA LYS A 506 -17.50 -3.19 11.39
C LYS A 506 -18.88 -2.71 11.78
N CYS A 507 -18.99 -2.04 12.94
CA CYS A 507 -20.24 -1.43 13.38
C CYS A 507 -20.83 -0.50 12.31
N ARG A 508 -20.02 0.40 11.72
CA ARG A 508 -20.43 1.29 10.63
C ARG A 508 -21.05 0.54 9.45
N THR A 509 -20.35 -0.45 8.90
CA THR A 509 -20.87 -1.16 7.71
C THR A 509 -22.16 -1.89 8.01
N TYR A 510 -22.32 -2.43 9.21
CA TYR A 510 -23.54 -3.13 9.62
C TYR A 510 -24.69 -2.14 9.87
N ALA A 511 -24.43 -0.98 10.47
CA ALA A 511 -25.43 0.06 10.67
C ALA A 511 -26.01 0.56 9.34
N ILE A 512 -25.16 0.81 8.34
CA ILE A 512 -25.59 1.24 7.01
C ILE A 512 -26.39 0.14 6.29
N ALA A 513 -25.95 -1.12 6.41
CA ALA A 513 -26.69 -2.25 5.86
C ALA A 513 -28.07 -2.40 6.52
N LEU A 514 -28.17 -2.19 7.83
CA LEU A 514 -29.45 -2.19 8.56
C LEU A 514 -30.37 -1.07 8.09
N LEU A 515 -29.86 0.15 7.88
CA LEU A 515 -30.66 1.24 7.33
C LEU A 515 -31.29 0.83 5.98
N SER A 516 -30.48 0.32 5.04
CA SER A 516 -30.99 -0.11 3.73
C SER A 516 -32.01 -1.25 3.86
N TYR A 517 -31.75 -2.23 4.71
CA TYR A 517 -32.66 -3.35 4.95
C TYR A 517 -34.01 -2.91 5.53
N LEU A 518 -33.99 -2.02 6.52
CA LEU A 518 -35.22 -1.53 7.16
C LEU A 518 -36.02 -0.62 6.24
N LEU A 519 -35.36 0.21 5.42
CA LEU A 519 -36.03 1.02 4.41
C LEU A 519 -36.79 0.14 3.40
N GLU A 520 -36.16 -0.92 2.88
CA GLU A 520 -36.81 -1.87 1.97
C GLU A 520 -37.98 -2.61 2.63
N LYS A 521 -37.87 -2.91 3.93
CA LYS A 521 -38.88 -3.65 4.69
C LYS A 521 -40.08 -2.80 5.08
N GLU A 522 -39.86 -1.58 5.56
CA GLU A 522 -40.89 -0.70 6.14
C GLU A 522 -41.45 0.28 5.11
N TYR A 523 -40.67 0.67 4.11
CA TYR A 523 -41.04 1.66 3.08
C TYR A 523 -40.76 1.15 1.66
N PRO A 524 -41.35 0.01 1.22
CA PRO A 524 -41.03 -0.62 -0.07
C PRO A 524 -41.36 0.24 -1.31
N GLU A 525 -42.25 1.23 -1.17
CA GLU A 525 -42.64 2.16 -2.24
C GLU A 525 -41.79 3.44 -2.26
N TYR A 526 -40.77 3.53 -1.41
CA TYR A 526 -39.93 4.72 -1.24
C TYR A 526 -38.45 4.37 -1.27
N ILE A 527 -37.62 5.38 -1.48
CA ILE A 527 -36.16 5.29 -1.39
C ILE A 527 -35.63 6.52 -0.65
N LEU A 528 -34.47 6.38 0.02
CA LEU A 528 -33.79 7.51 0.64
C LEU A 528 -33.50 8.61 -0.39
N ASN A 529 -33.84 9.85 -0.06
CA ASN A 529 -33.57 10.98 -0.93
C ASN A 529 -32.08 11.36 -0.91
N PHE A 530 -31.30 10.73 -1.79
CA PHE A 530 -29.87 11.00 -1.91
C PHE A 530 -29.56 12.42 -2.41
N ASP A 531 -30.49 13.08 -3.11
CA ASP A 531 -30.28 14.45 -3.60
C ASP A 531 -30.24 15.46 -2.44
N LEU A 532 -30.98 15.22 -1.35
CA LEU A 532 -30.87 16.03 -0.13
C LEU A 532 -29.46 15.95 0.46
N ILE A 533 -28.90 14.75 0.59
CA ILE A 533 -27.54 14.54 1.12
C ILE A 533 -26.49 15.16 0.19
N TRP A 534 -26.64 14.99 -1.13
CA TRP A 534 -25.76 15.60 -2.12
C TRP A 534 -25.84 17.14 -2.07
N THR A 535 -27.02 17.72 -1.95
CA THR A 535 -27.18 19.18 -1.98
C THR A 535 -26.58 19.83 -0.74
N HIS A 536 -26.78 19.24 0.44
CA HIS A 536 -26.27 19.77 1.71
C HIS A 536 -24.83 19.34 2.01
N GLN A 537 -24.31 18.33 1.31
CA GLN A 537 -22.99 17.72 1.58
C GLN A 537 -22.85 17.18 3.03
N GLU A 538 -23.96 16.73 3.60
CA GLU A 538 -24.07 16.13 4.93
C GLU A 538 -25.38 15.37 5.07
N ILE A 539 -25.44 14.47 6.06
CA ILE A 539 -26.70 13.83 6.46
C ILE A 539 -27.56 14.78 7.30
N SER A 540 -28.89 14.65 7.19
CA SER A 540 -29.83 15.43 8.01
C SER A 540 -29.81 14.97 9.47
N GLU A 541 -30.28 15.83 10.40
CA GLU A 541 -30.41 15.49 11.82
C GLU A 541 -31.28 14.25 12.07
N ILE A 542 -32.34 14.08 11.27
CA ILE A 542 -33.23 12.90 11.29
C ILE A 542 -32.41 11.64 11.01
N LEU A 543 -31.62 11.66 9.93
CA LEU A 543 -30.79 10.53 9.55
C LEU A 543 -29.67 10.30 10.56
N GLU A 544 -29.08 11.36 11.12
CA GLU A 544 -28.07 11.27 12.18
C GLU A 544 -28.61 10.53 13.41
N LYS A 545 -29.80 10.92 13.89
CA LYS A 545 -30.46 10.29 15.05
C LYS A 545 -30.80 8.82 14.75
N GLN A 546 -31.29 8.51 13.54
CA GLN A 546 -31.55 7.12 13.13
C GLN A 546 -30.26 6.29 13.10
N MET A 547 -29.18 6.85 12.55
CA MET A 547 -27.90 6.16 12.45
C MET A 547 -27.25 5.93 13.82
N LYS A 548 -27.42 6.83 14.80
CA LYS A 548 -27.03 6.58 16.20
C LYS A 548 -27.69 5.32 16.75
N ASN A 549 -29.00 5.19 16.57
CA ASN A 549 -29.77 4.03 17.05
C ASN A 549 -29.32 2.74 16.35
N LEU A 550 -29.18 2.77 15.02
CA LEU A 550 -28.75 1.61 14.23
C LEU A 550 -27.31 1.19 14.54
N ALA A 551 -26.41 2.17 14.74
CA ALA A 551 -25.03 1.90 15.10
C ALA A 551 -24.92 1.27 16.50
N LYS A 552 -25.66 1.79 17.48
CA LYS A 552 -25.71 1.21 18.82
C LYS A 552 -26.22 -0.24 18.77
N TYR A 553 -27.31 -0.47 18.04
CA TYR A 553 -27.85 -1.81 17.87
C TYR A 553 -26.87 -2.76 17.16
N ALA A 554 -26.21 -2.32 16.08
CA ALA A 554 -25.19 -3.10 15.39
C ALA A 554 -24.02 -3.43 16.33
N PHE A 555 -23.58 -2.47 17.14
CA PHE A 555 -22.54 -2.68 18.15
C PHE A 555 -22.95 -3.74 19.18
N ASP A 556 -24.15 -3.63 19.74
CA ASP A 556 -24.64 -4.60 20.74
C ASP A 556 -24.75 -6.01 20.15
N CYS A 557 -25.20 -6.14 18.90
CA CYS A 557 -25.26 -7.43 18.21
C CYS A 557 -23.89 -8.03 17.91
N LEU A 558 -22.90 -7.19 17.58
CA LEU A 558 -21.52 -7.65 17.36
C LEU A 558 -20.87 -8.12 18.67
N ASN A 559 -21.20 -7.45 19.78
CA ASN A 559 -20.64 -7.74 21.11
C ASN A 559 -21.46 -8.74 21.93
N SER A 560 -22.61 -9.20 21.43
CA SER A 560 -23.50 -10.09 22.16
C SER A 560 -22.79 -11.37 22.64
N GLU A 561 -23.15 -11.84 23.83
CA GLU A 561 -22.62 -13.07 24.44
C GLU A 561 -23.10 -14.33 23.73
N ASP A 562 -24.23 -14.26 23.04
CA ASP A 562 -24.88 -15.37 22.34
C ASP A 562 -24.34 -15.61 20.91
N ARG A 563 -23.13 -15.10 20.60
CA ARG A 563 -22.50 -15.22 19.28
C ARG A 563 -21.92 -16.62 19.03
N GLU A 564 -22.06 -17.13 17.80
CA GLU A 564 -21.52 -18.44 17.40
C GLU A 564 -19.98 -18.46 17.33
N VAL A 565 -19.35 -17.29 17.21
CA VAL A 565 -17.89 -17.13 17.09
C VAL A 565 -17.42 -16.14 18.15
N ILE A 566 -16.50 -16.57 19.02
CA ILE A 566 -16.02 -15.76 20.16
C ILE A 566 -15.30 -14.49 19.70
N ASP A 567 -14.47 -14.58 18.65
CA ASP A 567 -13.80 -13.42 18.07
C ASP A 567 -14.78 -12.60 17.22
N ILE A 568 -15.02 -11.35 17.63
CA ILE A 568 -15.89 -10.39 16.96
C ILE A 568 -15.41 -10.10 15.53
N ASN A 569 -14.10 -10.06 15.31
CA ASN A 569 -13.53 -9.79 13.99
C ASN A 569 -13.83 -10.91 13.00
N GLU A 570 -13.80 -12.16 13.46
CA GLU A 570 -14.20 -13.32 12.65
C GLU A 570 -15.71 -13.45 12.54
N TRP A 571 -16.46 -13.11 13.60
CA TRP A 571 -17.93 -13.15 13.58
C TRP A 571 -18.50 -12.21 12.52
N ALA A 572 -18.03 -10.96 12.48
CA ALA A 572 -18.45 -9.96 11.50
C ALA A 572 -18.14 -10.35 10.04
N LYS A 573 -17.25 -11.32 9.78
CA LYS A 573 -16.95 -11.81 8.42
C LYS A 573 -17.95 -12.86 7.94
N LYS A 574 -18.82 -13.37 8.82
CA LYS A 574 -19.79 -14.42 8.49
C LYS A 574 -21.13 -13.82 8.09
N GLU A 575 -21.71 -14.35 7.01
CA GLU A 575 -23.07 -13.99 6.60
C GLU A 575 -24.12 -14.34 7.68
N LYS A 576 -23.86 -15.38 8.49
CA LYS A 576 -24.68 -15.72 9.66
C LYS A 576 -24.85 -14.56 10.64
N CYS A 577 -23.80 -13.75 10.84
CA CYS A 577 -23.87 -12.55 11.68
C CYS A 577 -24.92 -11.56 11.15
N TRP A 578 -24.90 -11.31 9.83
CA TRP A 578 -25.90 -10.46 9.18
C TRP A 578 -27.32 -11.03 9.29
N ASN A 579 -27.48 -12.32 9.04
CA ASN A 579 -28.77 -12.99 9.17
C ASN A 579 -29.31 -12.98 10.61
N LYS A 580 -28.45 -12.95 11.63
CA LYS A 580 -28.86 -12.80 13.02
C LYS A 580 -29.38 -11.40 13.32
N MET A 581 -28.68 -10.36 12.88
CA MET A 581 -29.11 -8.97 13.09
C MET A 581 -30.47 -8.66 12.45
N LYS A 582 -30.76 -9.24 11.28
CA LYS A 582 -32.08 -9.06 10.62
C LYS A 582 -33.27 -9.64 11.40
N LYS A 583 -33.05 -10.55 12.36
CA LYS A 583 -34.13 -11.27 13.06
C LYS A 583 -34.75 -10.48 14.21
N ILE A 584 -34.09 -9.44 14.71
CA ILE A 584 -34.60 -8.65 15.84
C ILE A 584 -35.60 -7.62 15.32
N ASN A 585 -36.63 -7.36 16.12
CA ASN A 585 -37.67 -6.39 15.79
C ASN A 585 -37.16 -4.96 16.04
N LEU A 586 -36.47 -4.40 15.05
CA LEU A 586 -36.07 -2.99 15.01
C LEU A 586 -36.94 -2.27 13.95
N SER A 587 -37.30 -1.02 14.21
CA SER A 587 -38.09 -0.17 13.31
C SER A 587 -37.41 1.19 13.12
N LEU A 588 -37.64 1.81 11.96
CA LEU A 588 -37.23 3.19 11.70
C LEU A 588 -38.10 4.18 12.48
N MET A 589 -37.54 5.33 12.81
CA MET A 589 -38.31 6.44 13.37
C MET A 589 -39.30 6.99 12.33
N ASP A 590 -40.48 7.43 12.76
CA ASP A 590 -41.53 7.94 11.87
C ASP A 590 -41.03 9.14 11.04
N GLU A 591 -40.18 9.99 11.62
CA GLU A 591 -39.59 11.17 10.96
C GLU A 591 -38.72 10.80 9.75
N ILE A 592 -38.30 9.54 9.59
CA ILE A 592 -37.54 9.11 8.40
C ILE A 592 -38.34 9.32 7.12
N TYR A 593 -39.67 9.28 7.18
CA TYR A 593 -40.53 9.52 6.02
C TYR A 593 -40.22 10.86 5.32
N ASP A 594 -39.86 11.90 6.08
CA ASP A 594 -39.60 13.25 5.57
C ASP A 594 -38.35 13.36 4.69
N ILE A 595 -37.48 12.35 4.72
CA ILE A 595 -36.24 12.28 3.93
C ILE A 595 -36.29 11.19 2.86
N LEU A 596 -37.46 10.64 2.57
CA LEU A 596 -37.68 9.67 1.49
C LEU A 596 -38.29 10.34 0.25
N ILE A 597 -38.13 9.69 -0.90
CA ILE A 597 -38.86 10.02 -2.12
C ILE A 597 -39.62 8.78 -2.63
N PRO A 598 -40.80 8.97 -3.24
CA PRO A 598 -41.52 7.87 -3.89
C PRO A 598 -40.68 7.18 -4.96
N LEU A 599 -40.73 5.85 -5.00
CA LEU A 599 -39.95 5.04 -5.92
C LEU A 599 -40.31 5.31 -7.39
N ASN A 600 -41.58 5.62 -7.68
CA ASN A 600 -42.03 5.97 -9.03
C ASN A 600 -41.41 7.29 -9.55
N GLU A 601 -41.19 8.26 -8.66
CA GLU A 601 -40.53 9.52 -8.97
C GLU A 601 -39.04 9.29 -9.20
N TYR A 602 -38.40 8.51 -8.33
CA TYR A 602 -37.01 8.08 -8.51
C TYR A 602 -36.78 7.35 -9.85
N GLU A 603 -37.65 6.40 -10.21
CA GLU A 603 -37.57 5.67 -11.48
C GLU A 603 -37.75 6.61 -12.69
N LYS A 604 -38.56 7.65 -12.56
CA LYS A 604 -38.68 8.70 -13.59
C LYS A 604 -37.37 9.48 -13.72
N GLN A 605 -36.79 9.95 -12.62
CA GLN A 605 -35.50 10.65 -12.62
C GLN A 605 -34.39 9.81 -13.25
N LYS A 606 -34.34 8.51 -12.91
CA LYS A 606 -33.39 7.55 -13.47
C LYS A 606 -33.52 7.39 -14.98
N ARG A 607 -34.75 7.28 -15.51
CA ARG A 607 -35.00 7.20 -16.96
C ARG A 607 -34.56 8.48 -17.68
N GLU A 608 -34.88 9.65 -17.13
CA GLU A 608 -34.49 10.94 -17.70
C GLU A 608 -32.96 11.13 -17.72
N ALA A 609 -32.27 10.72 -16.65
CA ALA A 609 -30.82 10.74 -16.56
C ALA A 609 -30.18 9.80 -17.61
N ARG A 610 -30.75 8.60 -17.80
CA ARG A 610 -30.31 7.64 -18.81
C ARG A 610 -30.43 8.21 -20.23
N THR A 611 -31.60 8.78 -20.59
CA THR A 611 -31.80 9.41 -21.90
C THR A 611 -30.84 10.58 -22.14
N ARG A 612 -30.52 11.35 -21.10
CA ARG A 612 -29.54 12.43 -21.19
C ARG A 612 -28.14 11.89 -21.47
N LYS A 613 -27.73 10.84 -20.74
CA LYS A 613 -26.43 10.18 -20.93
C LYS A 613 -26.27 9.63 -22.35
N GLN A 614 -27.31 8.99 -22.89
CA GLN A 614 -27.32 8.51 -24.29
C GLN A 614 -27.04 9.65 -25.28
N LYS A 615 -27.72 10.79 -25.14
CA LYS A 615 -27.52 11.97 -26.00
C LYS A 615 -26.12 12.57 -25.85
N GLU A 616 -25.57 12.58 -24.64
CA GLU A 616 -24.20 13.04 -24.38
C GLU A 616 -23.17 12.13 -25.06
N ASP A 617 -23.32 10.80 -24.93
CA ASP A 617 -22.41 9.81 -25.52
C ASP A 617 -22.46 9.82 -27.05
N GLU A 618 -23.66 9.98 -27.63
CA GLU A 618 -23.83 10.21 -29.07
C GLU A 618 -23.08 11.47 -29.53
N THR A 619 -23.19 12.55 -28.75
CA THR A 619 -22.54 13.83 -29.08
C THR A 619 -21.01 13.72 -28.96
N GLU A 620 -20.49 13.09 -27.90
CA GLU A 620 -19.05 12.84 -27.70
C GLU A 620 -18.50 11.98 -28.85
N THR A 621 -19.23 10.94 -29.25
CA THR A 621 -18.88 10.08 -30.39
C THR A 621 -18.77 10.89 -31.69
N ILE A 622 -19.78 11.72 -31.99
CA ILE A 622 -19.78 12.58 -33.18
C ILE A 622 -18.60 13.58 -33.15
N MET A 623 -18.35 14.21 -32.01
CA MET A 623 -17.23 15.15 -31.86
C MET A 623 -15.87 14.47 -32.05
N ASN A 624 -15.69 13.25 -31.51
CA ASN A 624 -14.46 12.48 -31.67
C ASN A 624 -14.18 12.18 -33.15
N ILE A 625 -15.18 11.71 -33.90
CA ILE A 625 -15.06 11.48 -35.34
C ILE A 625 -14.76 12.77 -36.09
N ARG A 626 -15.48 13.85 -35.77
CA ARG A 626 -15.31 15.16 -36.41
C ARG A 626 -13.92 15.75 -36.21
N ASN A 627 -13.30 15.52 -35.06
CA ASN A 627 -11.98 16.06 -34.73
C ASN A 627 -10.83 15.25 -35.33
N LYS A 628 -11.09 14.08 -35.95
CA LYS A 628 -10.05 13.29 -36.61
C LYS A 628 -9.59 13.97 -37.90
N PRO A 629 -8.27 14.09 -38.13
CA PRO A 629 -7.75 14.73 -39.33
C PRO A 629 -8.07 13.88 -40.59
N PRO A 630 -8.27 14.48 -41.77
CA PRO A 630 -8.50 13.75 -43.03
C PRO A 630 -7.46 12.64 -43.31
N GLU A 631 -6.22 12.88 -42.90
CA GLU A 631 -5.08 11.96 -42.99
C GLU A 631 -5.33 10.63 -42.29
N TYR A 632 -6.04 10.65 -41.15
CA TYR A 632 -6.40 9.45 -40.40
C TYR A 632 -7.30 8.53 -41.24
N TRP A 633 -8.33 9.10 -41.86
CA TRP A 633 -9.28 8.37 -42.69
C TRP A 633 -8.65 7.87 -43.99
N ALA A 634 -7.75 8.66 -44.58
CA ALA A 634 -6.99 8.27 -45.77
C ALA A 634 -6.12 7.04 -45.48
N LYS A 635 -5.45 7.00 -44.32
CA LYS A 635 -4.62 5.85 -43.93
C LYS A 635 -5.44 4.59 -43.69
N LEU A 636 -6.59 4.71 -43.04
CA LEU A 636 -7.50 3.57 -42.87
C LEU A 636 -7.96 3.00 -44.22
N LEU A 637 -8.31 3.86 -45.18
CA LEU A 637 -8.70 3.45 -46.52
C LEU A 637 -7.55 2.74 -47.27
N GLU A 638 -6.31 3.23 -47.13
CA GLU A 638 -5.12 2.60 -47.70
C GLU A 638 -4.94 1.17 -47.17
N ILE A 639 -5.06 0.98 -45.84
CA ILE A 639 -4.94 -0.34 -45.20
C ILE A 639 -6.03 -1.28 -45.70
N ILE A 640 -7.28 -0.82 -45.83
CA ILE A 640 -8.38 -1.64 -46.33
C ILE A 640 -8.12 -2.08 -47.78
N GLN A 641 -7.63 -1.18 -48.64
CA GLN A 641 -7.37 -1.45 -50.05
C GLN A 641 -6.17 -2.36 -50.28
N GLN A 642 -5.05 -2.13 -49.60
CA GLN A 642 -3.83 -2.91 -49.79
C GLN A 642 -3.96 -4.38 -49.36
N ASN A 643 -4.93 -4.69 -48.51
CA ASN A 643 -5.07 -6.01 -47.90
C ASN A 643 -6.38 -6.72 -48.32
N ASN A 644 -7.14 -6.18 -49.29
CA ASN A 644 -8.43 -6.73 -49.73
C ASN A 644 -9.46 -6.97 -48.58
N LEU A 645 -9.35 -6.22 -47.48
CA LEU A 645 -10.13 -6.41 -46.26
C LEU A 645 -11.59 -5.92 -46.36
N GLN A 646 -12.07 -5.62 -47.57
CA GLN A 646 -13.43 -5.09 -47.78
C GLN A 646 -14.51 -6.12 -47.43
N GLU A 647 -14.34 -7.37 -47.92
CA GLU A 647 -15.33 -8.44 -47.72
C GLU A 647 -15.24 -9.06 -46.32
N GLU A 648 -14.02 -9.22 -45.77
CA GLU A 648 -13.79 -9.83 -44.46
C GLU A 648 -14.31 -8.99 -43.29
N ASN A 649 -14.31 -7.66 -43.43
CA ASN A 649 -14.79 -6.73 -42.40
C ASN A 649 -16.24 -6.25 -42.60
N GLY A 650 -16.94 -6.76 -43.61
CA GLY A 650 -18.30 -6.34 -43.95
C GLY A 650 -18.40 -4.83 -44.27
N ILE A 651 -17.34 -4.26 -44.86
CA ILE A 651 -17.26 -2.85 -45.27
C ILE A 651 -17.82 -2.72 -46.67
N THR A 652 -18.93 -2.00 -46.82
CA THR A 652 -19.61 -1.85 -48.09
C THR A 652 -18.99 -0.72 -48.94
N GLN A 653 -19.30 -0.72 -50.24
CA GLN A 653 -18.97 0.41 -51.12
C GLN A 653 -19.57 1.75 -50.65
N LYS A 654 -20.69 1.72 -49.90
CA LYS A 654 -21.27 2.92 -49.29
C LYS A 654 -20.41 3.44 -48.15
N ASP A 655 -19.80 2.56 -47.36
CA ASP A 655 -18.94 2.90 -46.22
C ASP A 655 -17.63 3.55 -46.71
N ILE A 656 -17.02 2.98 -47.75
CA ILE A 656 -15.85 3.56 -48.43
C ILE A 656 -16.17 4.95 -48.96
N LYS A 657 -17.33 5.12 -49.61
CA LYS A 657 -17.77 6.42 -50.13
C LYS A 657 -17.96 7.44 -49.01
N LEU A 658 -18.44 7.00 -47.85
CA LEU A 658 -18.60 7.86 -46.67
C LEU A 658 -17.26 8.25 -46.05
N MET A 659 -16.32 7.32 -45.90
CA MET A 659 -14.94 7.62 -45.46
C MET A 659 -14.22 8.58 -46.43
N LEU A 660 -14.41 8.43 -47.75
CA LEU A 660 -13.85 9.35 -48.75
C LEU A 660 -14.41 10.79 -48.63
N LYS A 661 -15.63 10.97 -48.08
CA LYS A 661 -16.18 12.32 -47.83
C LYS A 661 -15.39 13.08 -46.77
N VAL A 662 -14.83 12.41 -45.75
CA VAL A 662 -14.03 13.05 -44.69
C VAL A 662 -12.56 13.23 -45.06
N VAL A 663 -12.07 12.49 -46.05
CA VAL A 663 -10.72 12.69 -46.62
C VAL A 663 -10.66 13.95 -47.50
N LYS A 664 -11.75 14.27 -48.21
CA LYS A 664 -11.81 15.44 -49.10
C LYS A 664 -12.26 16.69 -48.33
N PRO A 665 -11.44 17.75 -48.24
CA PRO A 665 -11.84 18.97 -47.53
C PRO A 665 -13.06 19.63 -48.20
N GLY A 666 -14.01 20.11 -47.39
CA GLY A 666 -15.12 20.97 -47.83
C GLY A 666 -16.51 20.34 -47.94
N ARG A 667 -16.75 19.11 -47.46
CA ARG A 667 -18.10 18.51 -47.40
C ARG A 667 -18.61 18.41 -45.96
N HIS A 668 -19.80 18.96 -45.72
CA HIS A 668 -20.51 18.80 -44.45
C HIS A 668 -21.16 17.42 -44.38
N LEU A 669 -21.00 16.75 -43.24
CA LEU A 669 -21.72 15.53 -42.88
C LEU A 669 -22.87 15.86 -41.93
N ASP A 670 -23.95 15.09 -42.03
CA ASP A 670 -25.02 15.14 -41.03
C ASP A 670 -24.71 14.25 -39.81
N LYS A 671 -25.59 14.28 -38.80
CA LYS A 671 -25.41 13.50 -37.56
C LYS A 671 -25.44 11.99 -37.79
N GLU A 672 -26.27 11.51 -38.72
CA GLU A 672 -26.39 10.09 -39.02
C GLU A 672 -25.13 9.58 -39.73
N GLU A 673 -24.58 10.39 -40.62
CA GLU A 673 -23.31 10.12 -41.30
C GLU A 673 -22.13 10.07 -40.32
N TYR A 674 -22.06 10.97 -39.34
CA TYR A 674 -21.04 10.91 -38.28
C TYR A 674 -21.19 9.67 -37.39
N ALA A 675 -22.43 9.32 -37.01
CA ALA A 675 -22.67 8.10 -36.24
C ALA A 675 -22.30 6.84 -37.03
N HIS A 676 -22.57 6.82 -38.35
CA HIS A 676 -22.20 5.72 -39.22
C HIS A 676 -20.67 5.61 -39.38
N LEU A 677 -19.96 6.74 -39.50
CA LEU A 677 -18.49 6.74 -39.49
C LEU A 677 -17.90 6.18 -38.20
N ALA A 678 -18.51 6.46 -37.04
CA ALA A 678 -18.09 5.87 -35.77
C ALA A 678 -18.26 4.34 -35.74
N GLN A 679 -19.34 3.83 -36.33
CA GLN A 679 -19.56 2.39 -36.45
C GLN A 679 -18.53 1.73 -37.38
N ILE A 680 -18.23 2.38 -38.52
CA ILE A 680 -17.21 1.92 -39.47
C ILE A 680 -15.84 1.87 -38.79
N GLU A 681 -15.42 2.96 -38.12
CA GLU A 681 -14.16 3.03 -37.39
C GLU A 681 -14.06 1.92 -36.33
N ARG A 682 -15.11 1.72 -35.53
CA ARG A 682 -15.12 0.69 -34.49
C ARG A 682 -14.99 -0.72 -35.06
N LYS A 683 -15.61 -1.01 -36.20
CA LYS A 683 -15.46 -2.31 -36.90
C LYS A 683 -14.01 -2.51 -37.35
N LEU A 684 -13.45 -1.52 -38.05
CA LEU A 684 -12.08 -1.58 -38.56
C LEU A 684 -11.05 -1.71 -37.43
N LEU A 685 -11.20 -0.93 -36.36
CA LEU A 685 -10.30 -0.98 -35.22
C LEU A 685 -10.47 -2.22 -34.37
N ASN A 686 -11.47 -3.09 -34.58
CA ASN A 686 -11.57 -4.36 -33.86
C ASN A 686 -10.89 -5.52 -34.61
N ASP A 687 -10.53 -5.33 -35.89
CA ASP A 687 -9.78 -6.29 -36.68
C ASP A 687 -8.30 -6.36 -36.19
N PRO A 688 -7.81 -7.55 -35.78
CA PRO A 688 -6.44 -7.72 -35.29
C PRO A 688 -5.36 -7.37 -36.32
N GLU A 689 -5.61 -7.63 -37.60
CA GLU A 689 -4.68 -7.35 -38.69
C GLU A 689 -4.60 -5.84 -38.98
N ILE A 690 -5.74 -5.15 -38.97
CA ILE A 690 -5.78 -3.68 -39.08
C ILE A 690 -5.07 -3.05 -37.88
N LYS A 691 -5.35 -3.49 -36.65
CA LYS A 691 -4.63 -3.01 -35.45
C LYS A 691 -3.12 -3.19 -35.57
N ARG A 692 -2.68 -4.38 -36.01
CA ARG A 692 -1.26 -4.68 -36.20
C ARG A 692 -0.61 -3.72 -37.18
N LYS A 693 -1.24 -3.48 -38.34
CA LYS A 693 -0.67 -2.58 -39.37
C LYS A 693 -0.68 -1.10 -38.99
N ILE A 694 -1.70 -0.64 -38.25
CA ILE A 694 -1.70 0.71 -37.67
C ILE A 694 -0.51 0.86 -36.70
N ASN A 695 -0.23 -0.15 -35.89
CA ASN A 695 0.90 -0.13 -34.96
C ASN A 695 2.26 -0.22 -35.68
N GLU A 696 2.40 -1.05 -36.71
CA GLU A 696 3.64 -1.19 -37.51
C GLU A 696 4.00 0.09 -38.27
N THR A 697 3.01 0.86 -38.71
CA THR A 697 3.23 2.13 -39.44
C THR A 697 3.57 3.32 -38.53
N GLY A 698 3.55 3.13 -37.20
CA GLY A 698 3.84 4.20 -36.24
C GLY A 698 2.84 5.35 -36.30
N PHE A 699 1.65 5.13 -36.86
CA PHE A 699 0.61 6.14 -37.00
C PHE A 699 -0.15 6.27 -35.67
N SER A 700 0.45 6.95 -34.70
CA SER A 700 -0.24 7.43 -33.51
C SER A 700 -1.09 8.65 -33.87
N GLU A 701 -2.30 8.75 -33.31
CA GLU A 701 -3.17 9.92 -33.40
C GLU A 701 -2.35 11.21 -33.17
N GLY A 702 -1.98 11.93 -34.25
CA GLY A 702 -1.26 13.21 -34.15
C GLY A 702 -0.09 13.48 -35.09
N LYS A 703 0.39 12.54 -35.94
CA LYS A 703 1.41 12.87 -36.95
C LYS A 703 0.78 13.33 -38.27
N LYS A 704 1.07 14.58 -38.68
CA LYS A 704 0.81 15.10 -40.03
C LYS A 704 1.72 14.38 -41.03
N LEU A 705 1.18 13.95 -42.16
CA LEU A 705 1.97 13.52 -43.33
C LEU A 705 2.43 14.75 -44.10
N GLU A 706 3.64 14.67 -44.69
CA GLU A 706 4.16 15.70 -45.59
C GLU A 706 3.33 15.77 -46.88
N LYS A 707 3.22 16.97 -47.45
CA LYS A 707 2.36 17.32 -48.60
C LYS A 707 2.54 16.41 -49.82
N ASP A 708 3.68 15.74 -49.96
CA ASP A 708 4.03 14.97 -51.16
C ASP A 708 3.39 13.57 -51.20
N GLN A 709 2.82 13.08 -50.09
CA GLN A 709 2.05 11.82 -50.08
C GLN A 709 0.59 11.98 -50.53
N TYR A 710 0.08 13.21 -50.64
CA TYR A 710 -1.28 13.49 -51.12
C TYR A 710 -1.46 13.26 -52.62
N ALA A 711 -0.37 13.37 -53.41
CA ALA A 711 -0.45 13.29 -54.87
C ALA A 711 -0.83 11.89 -55.38
N ASN A 712 -0.47 10.83 -54.65
CA ASN A 712 -0.75 9.44 -55.04
C ASN A 712 -2.22 9.03 -54.85
N PHE A 713 -3.03 9.81 -54.12
CA PHE A 713 -4.46 9.56 -53.94
C PHE A 713 -5.34 10.42 -54.85
N ILE A 714 -4.77 11.36 -55.61
CA ILE A 714 -5.52 12.40 -56.36
C ILE A 714 -5.37 12.29 -57.90
N GLY A 715 -4.67 11.29 -58.45
CA GLY A 715 -4.72 10.99 -59.91
C GLY A 715 -5.28 9.59 -60.15
N SER A 716 -6.32 9.34 -60.96
CA SER A 716 -7.03 10.13 -61.97
C SER A 716 -8.40 9.47 -62.21
N SER A 717 -9.45 10.27 -62.39
CA SER A 717 -10.87 9.98 -62.69
C SER A 717 -11.83 9.91 -61.49
#